data_AF-A0A914LYD1-F1
#
_entry.id   AF-A0A914LYD1-F1
#
_cell.length_a   1.000
_cell.length_b   1.000
_cell.length_c   1.000
_cell.angle_alpha   90.00
_cell.angle_beta   90.00
_cell.angle_gamma   90.00
#
_symmetry.space_group_name_H-M   'P 1'
#
loop_
_entity.id
_entity.type
_entity.pdbx_description
1 polymer ?
#
loop_
_entity_poly.entity_id
_entity_poly.type
_entity_poly.pdbx_seq_one_letter_code
_entity_poly.pdbx_strand_id
1 'polypeptide(L)'
;MDDQPPKKYTRFTIENLLGLQSLFSIFQSGSGMKKKPEEYVERLENDITHNSKFNFVKAHSKFSIKELPEDPEELLKGIFQLLIDEAVEESRKRGFEPEQIGCVVSSPLLDHDIWVPVRDRNENTVEAILNRFLLVAQSFRQKDVTLWGQPFTVTITTVNKSKLPKQRQLPGAGRNLPPVHHRVNEQSLIKASLSNSFCLFYALTATLMHGISKWYRVKFSRYLRSERGMTNRFKEDTIELMEQIGAPDSQQEYNAEEWVPIVVDYWNNKYRGQYKFKVFVFGSLGHYKPLFKYGPNDFDTPIILYYNNKHFDGVKSASGIFGRLYCLSCEKVYDKPTNHSISCKSRCNKCSRVGPNFPCIIIDGFRKLCQVCNKIFFNNNCYQHHLQSGFCNKSKQCEKCGVIWNVKDNNKRGRQGHVCGERHCSTCNDYHIPKRGCFIKPLDPKDNKNYRIVAFDLETMQHRPSGNGKQHEPNFICAKVTCPECILDEKECKVCGDRRTITFSHKPFTKTAVDKMVVTSDPLGAFVEWILNDLPQEYDTFAFSHFGGRFDMVLVFKEIFLRGFTPEMLKKGNKMYEMKLISRGKNKGSIIFRDSFNLMPMSLAALVPAFALQVEEKPFFPHLANHPNNYGKEIFPSPSDYIADGMMPDKRKLFDEWYQQHRHEPFNLEESLAAYCTNDVEILMAALIAFRNEFIEVSKREAGQRPASDKGHDFIKKKKFFPKFI
;
A
#
# COMPACT_ATOMS: atom_id res chain seq x y z
N MET A 1 -51.00 -23.46 -26.44
CA MET A 1 -51.10 -23.94 -25.05
C MET A 1 -50.53 -22.84 -24.20
N ASP A 2 -51.42 -21.96 -23.77
CA ASP A 2 -51.15 -20.81 -22.91
C ASP A 2 -50.91 -21.23 -21.45
N ASP A 3 -50.12 -20.38 -20.78
CA ASP A 3 -50.16 -19.97 -19.38
C ASP A 3 -50.33 -21.00 -18.26
N GLN A 4 -49.38 -20.99 -17.31
CA GLN A 4 -49.64 -20.28 -16.05
C GLN A 4 -48.34 -19.91 -15.28
N PRO A 5 -48.32 -18.76 -14.57
CA PRO A 5 -47.16 -18.19 -13.87
C PRO A 5 -47.03 -18.70 -12.41
N PRO A 6 -45.83 -18.63 -11.79
CA PRO A 6 -45.70 -18.93 -10.38
C PRO A 6 -46.22 -17.80 -9.48
N LYS A 7 -47.23 -18.18 -8.69
CA LYS A 7 -47.76 -17.65 -7.42
C LYS A 7 -47.37 -16.22 -7.00
N LYS A 8 -48.39 -15.34 -7.01
CA LYS A 8 -48.49 -14.15 -6.16
C LYS A 8 -48.28 -14.54 -4.68
N TYR A 9 -47.27 -13.95 -4.04
CA TYR A 9 -47.31 -13.72 -2.60
C TYR A 9 -47.88 -12.33 -2.33
N THR A 10 -48.73 -12.29 -1.32
CA THR A 10 -49.61 -11.22 -0.88
C THR A 10 -48.90 -9.90 -0.64
N ARG A 11 -49.54 -8.80 -1.09
CA ARG A 11 -49.24 -7.43 -0.65
C ARG A 11 -49.39 -7.37 0.87
N PHE A 12 -48.32 -7.08 1.60
CA PHE A 12 -48.43 -6.61 2.97
C PHE A 12 -48.53 -5.08 2.96
N THR A 13 -49.54 -4.59 3.69
CA THR A 13 -49.98 -3.22 3.84
C THR A 13 -48.99 -2.40 4.69
N ILE A 14 -49.10 -1.08 4.55
CA ILE A 14 -48.33 -0.02 5.26
C ILE A 14 -48.61 0.01 6.78
N GLU A 15 -49.27 -1.00 7.35
CA GLU A 15 -49.68 -1.09 8.76
C GLU A 15 -48.73 -1.92 9.66
N ASN A 16 -47.66 -2.52 9.12
CA ASN A 16 -46.61 -3.19 9.93
C ASN A 16 -45.43 -2.27 10.30
N LEU A 17 -45.56 -0.96 10.03
CA LEU A 17 -44.75 0.06 10.65
C LEU A 17 -45.23 0.21 12.10
N LEU A 18 -44.46 -0.30 13.08
CA LEU A 18 -44.25 0.21 14.45
C LEU A 18 -44.05 -0.93 15.48
N GLY A 19 -42.82 -1.09 15.98
CA GLY A 19 -42.49 -1.59 17.33
C GLY A 19 -42.66 -3.09 17.66
N LEU A 20 -41.53 -3.79 17.88
CA LEU A 20 -41.32 -5.07 18.59
C LEU A 20 -42.15 -6.32 18.20
N GLN A 21 -43.28 -6.22 17.48
CA GLN A 21 -44.17 -7.34 17.18
C GLN A 21 -43.55 -8.45 16.31
N SER A 22 -42.50 -8.19 15.53
CA SER A 22 -41.82 -9.20 14.69
C SER A 22 -40.91 -10.16 15.46
N LEU A 23 -40.52 -9.87 16.71
CA LEU A 23 -39.87 -10.85 17.59
C LEU A 23 -40.82 -12.02 17.90
N PHE A 24 -42.12 -11.78 17.98
CA PHE A 24 -43.12 -12.71 18.52
C PHE A 24 -43.48 -13.87 17.61
N SER A 25 -43.24 -13.74 16.30
CA SER A 25 -43.43 -14.83 15.33
C SER A 25 -42.24 -15.80 15.29
N ILE A 26 -41.06 -15.40 15.79
CA ILE A 26 -39.84 -16.24 15.83
C ILE A 26 -39.89 -17.20 17.02
N PHE A 27 -40.49 -16.79 18.14
CA PHE A 27 -40.68 -17.62 19.33
C PHE A 27 -41.99 -18.42 19.24
N GLN A 28 -42.07 -19.45 18.39
CA GLN A 28 -43.20 -20.40 18.40
C GLN A 28 -42.82 -21.77 18.98
N SER A 29 -43.49 -22.07 20.10
CA SER A 29 -43.81 -23.37 20.72
C SER A 29 -42.68 -24.39 20.83
N GLY A 30 -41.87 -24.24 21.88
CA GLY A 30 -40.98 -25.30 22.34
C GLY A 30 -39.94 -24.89 23.39
N SER A 31 -39.70 -23.59 23.60
CA SER A 31 -38.64 -23.12 24.47
C SER A 31 -39.14 -22.58 25.81
N GLY A 32 -38.38 -22.84 26.87
CA GLY A 32 -38.74 -22.64 28.28
C GLY A 32 -38.88 -21.18 28.75
N MET A 33 -39.30 -20.23 27.91
CA MET A 33 -39.57 -18.86 28.33
C MET A 33 -40.93 -18.74 29.02
N LYS A 34 -40.94 -18.35 30.31
CA LYS A 34 -42.17 -18.20 31.13
C LYS A 34 -42.92 -16.86 30.94
N LYS A 35 -42.30 -15.85 30.33
CA LYS A 35 -42.87 -14.50 30.05
C LYS A 35 -42.68 -14.11 28.58
N LYS A 36 -43.38 -13.06 28.12
CA LYS A 36 -43.25 -12.52 26.76
C LYS A 36 -41.90 -11.79 26.56
N PRO A 37 -41.25 -11.85 25.38
CA PRO A 37 -39.98 -11.15 25.08
C PRO A 37 -39.96 -9.63 25.41
N GLU A 38 -41.09 -8.94 25.26
CA GLU A 38 -41.30 -7.53 25.65
C GLU A 38 -41.04 -7.25 27.14
N GLU A 39 -41.21 -8.26 28.00
CA GLU A 39 -41.01 -8.12 29.44
C GLU A 39 -39.52 -8.26 29.83
N TYR A 40 -38.70 -8.86 28.97
CA TYR A 40 -37.27 -9.09 29.21
C TYR A 40 -36.36 -8.01 28.60
N VAL A 41 -36.74 -7.40 27.47
CA VAL A 41 -35.85 -6.48 26.72
C VAL A 41 -36.58 -5.23 26.23
N GLU A 42 -35.94 -4.09 26.41
CA GLU A 42 -36.38 -2.79 25.88
C GLU A 42 -35.42 -2.29 24.81
N ARG A 43 -35.96 -1.83 23.68
CA ARG A 43 -35.19 -1.14 22.63
C ARG A 43 -35.24 0.35 22.91
N LEU A 44 -34.07 0.94 23.21
CA LEU A 44 -33.93 2.34 23.61
C LEU A 44 -33.78 3.27 22.40
N GLU A 45 -33.01 2.86 21.40
CA GLU A 45 -32.70 3.68 20.22
C GLU A 45 -32.69 2.78 18.97
N ASN A 46 -33.10 3.34 17.84
CA ASN A 46 -33.03 2.70 16.53
C ASN A 46 -32.71 3.73 15.45
N ASP A 47 -31.58 3.54 14.79
CA ASP A 47 -31.13 4.37 13.68
C ASP A 47 -30.78 3.50 12.48
N ILE A 48 -31.27 3.90 11.31
CA ILE A 48 -30.92 3.25 10.05
C ILE A 48 -30.13 4.23 9.20
N THR A 49 -28.87 3.89 8.93
CA THR A 49 -28.03 4.64 8.01
C THR A 49 -27.87 3.88 6.68
N HIS A 50 -27.98 4.61 5.58
CA HIS A 50 -27.91 4.05 4.23
C HIS A 50 -26.86 4.78 3.40
N ASN A 51 -26.10 4.02 2.61
CA ASN A 51 -25.17 4.57 1.64
C ASN A 51 -25.42 4.01 0.23
N SER A 52 -26.00 4.84 -0.62
CA SER A 52 -26.30 4.50 -2.02
C SER A 52 -25.06 4.19 -2.86
N LYS A 53 -23.93 4.86 -2.58
CA LYS A 53 -22.67 4.67 -3.31
C LYS A 53 -22.05 3.29 -3.07
N PHE A 54 -22.27 2.72 -1.89
CA PHE A 54 -21.70 1.43 -1.48
C PHE A 54 -22.77 0.35 -1.28
N ASN A 55 -24.01 0.58 -1.73
CA ASN A 55 -25.15 -0.35 -1.64
C ASN A 55 -25.21 -1.10 -0.29
N PHE A 56 -25.06 -0.37 0.81
CA PHE A 56 -25.14 -0.92 2.15
C PHE A 56 -26.15 -0.18 3.02
N VAL A 57 -26.78 -0.94 3.92
CA VAL A 57 -27.60 -0.44 5.02
C VAL A 57 -26.94 -0.85 6.33
N LYS A 58 -26.95 0.06 7.31
CA LYS A 58 -26.59 -0.24 8.69
C LYS A 58 -27.80 0.05 9.57
N ALA A 59 -28.36 -1.00 10.16
CA ALA A 59 -29.34 -0.90 11.23
C ALA A 59 -28.59 -0.89 12.56
N HIS A 60 -28.63 0.24 13.26
CA HIS A 60 -28.04 0.43 14.57
C HIS A 60 -29.16 0.44 15.60
N SER A 61 -29.04 -0.37 16.65
CA SER A 61 -30.07 -0.43 17.68
C SER A 61 -29.47 -0.66 19.05
N LYS A 62 -30.03 0.05 20.03
CA LYS A 62 -29.61 0.02 21.43
C LYS A 62 -30.68 -0.68 22.25
N PHE A 63 -30.25 -1.63 23.08
CA PHE A 63 -31.13 -2.47 23.89
C PHE A 63 -30.72 -2.42 25.35
N SER A 64 -31.68 -2.64 26.23
CA SER A 64 -31.49 -2.86 27.66
C SER A 64 -32.27 -4.10 28.09
N ILE A 65 -31.60 -5.03 28.78
CA ILE A 65 -32.22 -6.24 29.32
C ILE A 65 -32.75 -5.92 30.72
N LYS A 66 -34.07 -5.96 30.92
CA LYS A 66 -34.71 -5.66 32.22
C LYS A 66 -34.58 -6.82 33.19
N GLU A 67 -34.80 -8.04 32.71
CA GLU A 67 -34.78 -9.27 33.50
C GLU A 67 -34.08 -10.36 32.69
N LEU A 68 -33.34 -11.26 33.35
CA LEU A 68 -32.67 -12.37 32.68
C LEU A 68 -33.64 -13.56 32.57
N PRO A 69 -33.93 -14.10 31.37
CA PRO A 69 -34.72 -15.32 31.23
C PRO A 69 -33.92 -16.57 31.63
N GLU A 70 -34.60 -17.71 31.78
CA GLU A 70 -33.97 -19.01 32.04
C GLU A 70 -32.99 -19.42 30.92
N ASP A 71 -33.23 -18.99 29.68
CA ASP A 71 -32.32 -19.14 28.54
C ASP A 71 -31.93 -17.76 27.93
N PRO A 72 -30.81 -17.16 28.38
CA PRO A 72 -30.32 -15.89 27.84
C PRO A 72 -29.80 -15.97 26.40
N GLU A 73 -29.35 -17.14 25.94
CA GLU A 73 -28.80 -17.32 24.60
C GLU A 73 -29.92 -17.25 23.56
N GLU A 74 -31.06 -17.85 23.87
CA GLU A 74 -32.25 -17.80 23.03
C GLU A 74 -32.80 -16.38 22.87
N LEU A 75 -32.76 -15.59 23.95
CA LEU A 75 -33.15 -14.18 23.91
C LEU A 75 -32.25 -13.38 22.96
N LEU A 76 -30.92 -13.55 23.05
CA LEU A 76 -29.97 -12.89 22.16
C LEU A 76 -30.13 -13.35 20.71
N LYS A 77 -30.40 -14.65 20.50
CA LYS A 77 -30.71 -15.21 19.19
C LYS A 77 -31.90 -14.50 18.55
N GLY A 78 -32.98 -14.30 19.31
CA GLY A 78 -34.17 -13.57 18.88
C GLY A 78 -33.87 -12.12 18.49
N ILE A 79 -33.08 -11.41 19.30
CA ILE A 79 -32.68 -10.02 19.03
C ILE A 79 -31.86 -9.92 17.74
N PHE A 80 -30.88 -10.81 17.55
CA PHE A 80 -30.05 -10.82 16.33
C PHE A 80 -30.88 -11.15 15.09
N GLN A 81 -31.80 -12.11 15.18
CA GLN A 81 -32.69 -12.48 14.08
C GLN A 81 -33.57 -11.28 13.66
N LEU A 82 -34.23 -10.63 14.63
CA LEU A 82 -35.03 -9.42 14.39
C LEU A 82 -34.24 -8.36 13.62
N LEU A 83 -33.05 -8.00 14.10
CA LEU A 83 -32.25 -6.94 13.51
C LEU A 83 -31.72 -7.29 12.12
N ILE A 84 -31.46 -8.56 11.87
CA ILE A 84 -31.10 -9.06 10.54
C ILE A 84 -32.27 -8.90 9.59
N ASP A 85 -33.48 -9.31 10.00
CA ASP A 85 -34.67 -9.22 9.17
C ASP A 85 -35.02 -7.76 8.87
N GLU A 86 -34.97 -6.87 9.88
CA GLU A 86 -35.17 -5.43 9.69
C GLU A 86 -34.16 -4.83 8.70
N ALA A 87 -32.87 -5.13 8.85
CA ALA A 87 -31.84 -4.62 7.95
C ALA A 87 -32.00 -5.16 6.51
N VAL A 88 -32.46 -6.40 6.36
CA VAL A 88 -32.72 -7.03 5.06
C VAL A 88 -33.94 -6.40 4.38
N GLU A 89 -35.04 -6.23 5.11
CA GLU A 89 -36.25 -5.58 4.59
C GLU A 89 -35.98 -4.12 4.19
N GLU A 90 -35.22 -3.40 5.00
CA GLU A 90 -34.86 -2.01 4.72
C GLU A 90 -33.95 -1.90 3.47
N SER A 91 -33.06 -2.86 3.27
CA SER A 91 -32.26 -2.96 2.03
C SER A 91 -33.15 -3.17 0.80
N ARG A 92 -34.16 -4.05 0.92
CA ARG A 92 -35.12 -4.33 -0.16
C ARG A 92 -35.98 -3.12 -0.49
N LYS A 93 -36.50 -2.40 0.52
CA LYS A 93 -37.24 -1.13 0.33
C LYS A 93 -36.43 -0.09 -0.44
N ARG A 94 -35.10 -0.13 -0.31
CA ARG A 94 -34.16 0.79 -0.96
C ARG A 94 -33.64 0.29 -2.33
N GLY A 95 -34.20 -0.80 -2.85
CA GLY A 95 -33.99 -1.23 -4.24
C GLY A 95 -32.79 -2.15 -4.49
N PHE A 96 -32.25 -2.79 -3.46
CA PHE A 96 -31.21 -3.81 -3.64
C PHE A 96 -31.33 -5.01 -2.68
N GLU A 97 -31.07 -6.21 -3.19
CA GLU A 97 -31.12 -7.45 -2.41
C GLU A 97 -29.81 -7.65 -1.64
N PRO A 98 -29.80 -7.76 -0.31
CA PRO A 98 -28.57 -7.91 0.46
C PRO A 98 -27.97 -9.32 0.29
N GLU A 99 -26.71 -9.38 -0.15
CA GLU A 99 -25.97 -10.63 -0.38
C GLU A 99 -25.04 -10.98 0.79
N GLN A 100 -24.61 -9.96 1.54
CA GLN A 100 -23.68 -10.10 2.64
C GLN A 100 -24.18 -9.40 3.91
N ILE A 101 -23.84 -9.95 5.07
CA ILE A 101 -24.25 -9.48 6.39
C ILE A 101 -23.03 -9.43 7.31
N GLY A 102 -22.94 -8.42 8.17
CA GLY A 102 -22.01 -8.36 9.31
C GLY A 102 -22.70 -7.81 10.55
N CYS A 103 -22.12 -8.05 11.72
CA CYS A 103 -22.70 -7.67 13.00
C CYS A 103 -21.62 -7.09 13.92
N VAL A 104 -21.94 -6.03 14.65
CA VAL A 104 -21.10 -5.49 15.73
C VAL A 104 -21.94 -5.41 16.99
N VAL A 105 -21.44 -5.98 18.09
CA VAL A 105 -22.05 -5.89 19.41
C VAL A 105 -21.13 -5.11 20.33
N SER A 106 -21.63 -4.03 20.92
CA SER A 106 -20.88 -3.15 21.81
C SER A 106 -21.63 -2.95 23.12
N SER A 107 -20.93 -2.99 24.24
CA SER A 107 -21.50 -2.75 25.56
C SER A 107 -20.44 -2.15 26.47
N PRO A 108 -20.78 -1.29 27.45
CA PRO A 108 -19.86 -0.87 28.50
C PRO A 108 -19.31 -2.04 29.34
N LEU A 109 -19.99 -3.20 29.30
CA LEU A 109 -19.57 -4.43 29.98
C LEU A 109 -18.61 -5.29 29.13
N LEU A 110 -18.28 -4.86 27.92
CA LEU A 110 -17.29 -5.52 27.05
C LEU A 110 -16.02 -4.67 26.98
N ASP A 111 -14.86 -5.29 27.21
CA ASP A 111 -13.56 -4.61 27.08
C ASP A 111 -13.35 -4.05 25.66
N HIS A 112 -13.88 -4.77 24.65
CA HIS A 112 -13.83 -4.42 23.24
C HIS A 112 -15.09 -4.87 22.49
N ASP A 113 -15.43 -4.16 21.41
CA ASP A 113 -16.54 -4.52 20.53
C ASP A 113 -16.37 -5.94 19.93
N ILE A 114 -17.45 -6.71 19.97
CA ILE A 114 -17.52 -8.01 19.33
C ILE A 114 -17.87 -7.81 17.86
N TRP A 115 -16.86 -7.96 17.01
CA TRP A 115 -16.99 -7.73 15.58
C TRP A 115 -17.11 -9.05 14.80
N VAL A 116 -18.25 -9.21 14.12
CA VAL A 116 -18.47 -10.23 13.10
C VAL A 116 -18.30 -9.58 11.72
N PRO A 117 -17.26 -9.94 10.95
CA PRO A 117 -16.98 -9.33 9.65
C PRO A 117 -18.13 -9.53 8.67
N VAL A 118 -18.33 -8.60 7.74
CA VAL A 118 -19.31 -8.74 6.66
C VAL A 118 -18.91 -9.92 5.76
N ARG A 119 -19.76 -10.95 5.68
CA ARG A 119 -19.57 -12.17 4.87
C ARG A 119 -20.86 -12.55 4.15
N ASP A 120 -20.80 -13.59 3.33
CA ASP A 120 -21.99 -14.14 2.68
C ASP A 120 -23.10 -14.40 3.71
N ARG A 121 -24.35 -14.09 3.34
CA ARG A 121 -25.50 -14.27 4.21
C ARG A 121 -25.67 -15.71 4.68
N ASN A 122 -25.22 -16.69 3.92
CA ASN A 122 -25.24 -18.11 4.32
C ASN A 122 -24.15 -18.45 5.35
N GLU A 123 -23.10 -17.64 5.47
CA GLU A 123 -21.99 -17.85 6.41
C GLU A 123 -22.22 -17.14 7.75
N ASN A 124 -22.84 -15.96 7.74
CA ASN A 124 -23.16 -15.19 8.94
C ASN A 124 -24.62 -15.38 9.35
N THR A 125 -25.00 -16.62 9.66
CA THR A 125 -26.30 -16.92 10.27
C THR A 125 -26.36 -16.39 11.71
N VAL A 126 -27.56 -16.34 12.28
CA VAL A 126 -27.76 -15.93 13.67
C VAL A 126 -26.94 -16.79 14.64
N GLU A 127 -26.91 -18.10 14.40
CA GLU A 127 -26.11 -19.05 15.19
C GLU A 127 -24.62 -18.76 15.07
N ALA A 128 -24.12 -18.38 13.89
CA ALA A 128 -22.72 -18.04 13.70
C ALA A 128 -22.33 -16.76 14.46
N ILE A 129 -23.22 -15.77 14.48
CA ILE A 129 -23.04 -14.51 15.23
C ILE A 129 -23.07 -14.79 16.74
N LEU A 130 -24.06 -15.57 17.21
CA LEU A 130 -24.20 -15.97 18.61
C LEU A 130 -23.00 -16.79 19.10
N ASN A 131 -22.57 -17.81 18.35
CA ASN A 131 -21.39 -18.61 18.68
C ASN A 131 -20.12 -17.75 18.75
N ARG A 132 -19.99 -16.76 17.86
CA ARG A 132 -18.85 -15.84 17.91
C ARG A 132 -18.89 -14.95 19.14
N PHE A 133 -20.07 -14.46 19.51
CA PHE A 133 -20.28 -13.73 20.75
C PHE A 133 -19.89 -14.58 21.98
N LEU A 134 -20.40 -15.82 22.07
CA LEU A 134 -20.11 -16.76 23.16
C LEU A 134 -18.62 -17.12 23.26
N LEU A 135 -17.94 -17.36 22.13
CA LEU A 135 -16.48 -17.63 22.12
C LEU A 135 -15.67 -16.47 22.64
N VAL A 136 -16.05 -15.24 22.28
CA VAL A 136 -15.34 -14.04 22.75
C VAL A 136 -15.58 -13.86 24.24
N ALA A 137 -16.83 -13.99 24.70
CA ALA A 137 -17.19 -13.98 26.12
C ALA A 137 -16.40 -15.03 26.94
N GLN A 138 -16.22 -16.24 26.42
CA GLN A 138 -15.47 -17.31 27.10
C GLN A 138 -13.95 -17.06 27.15
N SER A 139 -13.38 -16.39 26.15
CA SER A 139 -11.92 -16.23 26.01
C SER A 139 -11.29 -15.25 27.00
N PHE A 140 -12.07 -14.34 27.58
CA PHE A 140 -11.56 -13.24 28.41
C PHE A 140 -11.35 -13.56 29.91
N ARG A 141 -11.57 -14.80 30.38
CA ARG A 141 -11.46 -15.19 31.81
C ARG A 141 -12.23 -14.28 32.79
N GLN A 142 -13.13 -13.43 32.31
CA GLN A 142 -14.14 -12.77 33.14
C GLN A 142 -15.20 -13.83 33.41
N LYS A 143 -15.27 -14.31 34.65
CA LYS A 143 -16.47 -15.03 35.10
C LYS A 143 -17.62 -14.04 34.94
N ASP A 144 -18.61 -14.40 34.12
CA ASP A 144 -19.86 -13.66 33.92
C ASP A 144 -19.81 -12.44 32.96
N VAL A 145 -19.39 -12.64 31.70
CA VAL A 145 -19.69 -11.67 30.63
C VAL A 145 -21.19 -11.69 30.35
N THR A 146 -21.91 -10.70 30.87
CA THR A 146 -23.34 -10.51 30.60
C THR A 146 -23.57 -9.20 29.84
N LEU A 147 -24.58 -9.18 28.97
CA LEU A 147 -25.14 -7.93 28.41
C LEU A 147 -26.25 -7.36 29.30
N TRP A 148 -26.39 -7.90 30.51
CA TRP A 148 -27.41 -7.52 31.48
C TRP A 148 -26.86 -6.51 32.47
N GLY A 149 -27.69 -5.56 32.89
CA GLY A 149 -27.31 -4.49 33.83
C GLY A 149 -26.77 -3.20 33.19
N GLN A 150 -26.39 -3.21 31.90
CA GLN A 150 -26.06 -2.00 31.13
C GLN A 150 -26.61 -2.07 29.71
N PRO A 151 -27.00 -0.94 29.10
CA PRO A 151 -27.40 -0.92 27.70
C PRO A 151 -26.29 -1.40 26.77
N PHE A 152 -26.66 -2.16 25.74
CA PHE A 152 -25.75 -2.60 24.70
C PHE A 152 -26.30 -2.19 23.33
N THR A 153 -25.41 -2.08 22.35
CA THR A 153 -25.79 -1.78 20.97
C THR A 153 -25.45 -2.95 20.06
N VAL A 154 -26.32 -3.17 19.09
CA VAL A 154 -26.13 -4.13 18.02
C VAL A 154 -26.27 -3.38 16.70
N THR A 155 -25.25 -3.52 15.85
CA THR A 155 -25.23 -2.91 14.52
C THR A 155 -25.16 -3.99 13.45
N ILE A 156 -26.24 -4.17 12.69
CA ILE A 156 -26.28 -5.07 11.53
C ILE A 156 -25.95 -4.28 10.27
N THR A 157 -24.96 -4.75 9.52
CA THR A 157 -24.57 -4.19 8.22
C THR A 157 -24.94 -5.16 7.11
N THR A 158 -25.79 -4.75 6.17
CA THR A 158 -26.12 -5.52 4.97
C THR A 158 -25.49 -4.87 3.73
N VAL A 159 -25.03 -5.68 2.77
CA VAL A 159 -24.37 -5.20 1.54
C VAL A 159 -24.86 -5.99 0.33
N ASN A 160 -25.21 -5.32 -0.76
CA ASN A 160 -25.41 -5.95 -2.07
C ASN A 160 -24.11 -5.90 -2.87
N LYS A 161 -23.39 -7.03 -2.95
CA LYS A 161 -22.07 -7.10 -3.57
C LYS A 161 -22.13 -7.11 -5.10
N SER A 162 -23.16 -7.67 -5.72
CA SER A 162 -23.31 -7.68 -7.19
C SER A 162 -23.56 -6.31 -7.81
N LYS A 163 -24.23 -5.39 -7.07
CA LYS A 163 -24.42 -3.99 -7.47
C LYS A 163 -23.33 -3.04 -6.98
N LEU A 164 -22.45 -3.47 -6.06
CA LEU A 164 -21.22 -2.72 -5.81
C LEU A 164 -20.49 -2.51 -7.14
N PRO A 165 -19.85 -1.35 -7.35
CA PRO A 165 -18.95 -1.17 -8.49
C PRO A 165 -18.04 -2.40 -8.54
N LYS A 166 -18.10 -3.18 -9.64
CA LYS A 166 -17.35 -4.42 -9.80
C LYS A 166 -15.98 -4.21 -9.19
N GLN A 167 -15.67 -5.04 -8.20
CA GLN A 167 -14.42 -5.06 -7.49
C GLN A 167 -13.31 -4.65 -8.46
N ARG A 168 -12.66 -3.50 -8.22
CA ARG A 168 -11.27 -3.38 -8.63
C ARG A 168 -10.64 -4.61 -8.01
N GLN A 169 -10.38 -5.64 -8.81
CA GLN A 169 -9.65 -6.82 -8.36
C GLN A 169 -8.49 -6.27 -7.56
N LEU A 170 -8.40 -6.60 -6.28
CA LEU A 170 -7.17 -6.38 -5.54
C LEU A 170 -6.12 -7.16 -6.34
N PRO A 171 -5.20 -6.49 -7.05
CA PRO A 171 -4.19 -7.20 -7.79
C PRO A 171 -3.36 -7.85 -6.70
N GLY A 172 -3.42 -9.18 -6.56
CA GLY A 172 -2.71 -9.89 -5.51
C GLY A 172 -1.28 -9.39 -5.45
N ALA A 173 -0.92 -8.66 -4.37
CA ALA A 173 0.35 -7.99 -4.12
C ALA A 173 1.15 -7.60 -5.40
N GLY A 174 0.45 -7.10 -6.41
CA GLY A 174 1.07 -6.59 -7.62
C GLY A 174 1.23 -5.12 -7.34
N ARG A 175 2.42 -4.73 -6.85
CA ARG A 175 2.83 -3.32 -6.69
C ARG A 175 2.25 -2.51 -7.86
N ASN A 176 1.12 -1.84 -7.66
CA ASN A 176 0.75 -0.74 -8.52
C ASN A 176 1.65 0.38 -8.06
N LEU A 177 2.81 0.45 -8.72
CA LEU A 177 3.74 1.55 -8.60
C LEU A 177 2.92 2.85 -8.73
N PRO A 178 3.17 3.87 -7.89
CA PRO A 178 2.56 5.17 -8.08
C PRO A 178 2.76 5.62 -9.54
N PRO A 179 1.84 6.42 -10.10
CA PRO A 179 2.00 6.98 -11.43
C PRO A 179 3.36 7.66 -11.51
N VAL A 180 4.27 7.10 -12.32
CA VAL A 180 5.57 7.71 -12.54
C VAL A 180 5.33 8.74 -13.61
N HIS A 181 5.28 10.03 -13.27
CA HIS A 181 5.20 11.09 -14.28
C HIS A 181 6.46 11.05 -15.16
N HIS A 182 6.43 10.22 -16.21
CA HIS A 182 7.45 10.22 -17.24
C HIS A 182 7.30 11.53 -18.02
N ARG A 183 8.40 12.23 -18.25
CA ARG A 183 8.47 13.24 -19.30
C ARG A 183 8.25 12.52 -20.63
N VAL A 184 6.99 12.50 -21.10
CA VAL A 184 6.65 11.93 -22.39
C VAL A 184 7.42 12.74 -23.44
N ASN A 185 8.27 12.06 -24.20
CA ASN A 185 8.99 12.72 -25.28
C ASN A 185 7.99 13.01 -26.40
N GLU A 186 7.54 14.26 -26.49
CA GLU A 186 6.57 14.70 -27.52
C GLU A 186 7.02 14.39 -28.95
N GLN A 187 8.33 14.29 -29.22
CA GLN A 187 8.83 13.92 -30.55
C GLN A 187 8.52 12.47 -30.94
N SER A 188 8.18 11.63 -29.96
CA SER A 188 7.74 10.24 -30.16
C SER A 188 6.25 10.13 -30.48
N LEU A 189 5.49 11.21 -30.29
CA LEU A 189 4.08 11.29 -30.67
C LEU A 189 3.95 11.56 -32.18
N ILE A 190 2.86 11.05 -32.73
CA ILE A 190 2.38 11.31 -34.08
C ILE A 190 1.20 12.25 -33.92
N LYS A 191 1.51 13.54 -33.86
CA LYS A 191 0.50 14.60 -33.68
C LYS A 191 -0.21 14.87 -35.00
N ALA A 192 -1.53 14.76 -35.00
CA ALA A 192 -2.39 15.16 -36.10
C ALA A 192 -2.99 16.55 -35.80
N SER A 193 -2.68 17.56 -36.61
CA SER A 193 -3.15 18.94 -36.43
C SER A 193 -4.56 19.15 -37.01
N LEU A 194 -5.51 18.29 -36.64
CA LEU A 194 -6.89 18.33 -37.16
C LEU A 194 -7.90 18.42 -36.01
N SER A 195 -9.17 18.69 -36.32
CA SER A 195 -10.22 19.02 -35.34
C SER A 195 -10.28 18.03 -34.16
N ASN A 196 -10.49 18.56 -32.95
CA ASN A 196 -10.50 17.77 -31.71
C ASN A 196 -11.57 16.66 -31.69
N SER A 197 -12.68 16.81 -32.42
CA SER A 197 -13.81 15.88 -32.40
C SER A 197 -13.46 14.46 -32.87
N PHE A 198 -12.56 14.29 -33.85
CA PHE A 198 -12.20 12.98 -34.42
C PHE A 198 -10.80 12.51 -34.01
N CYS A 199 -10.24 13.06 -32.92
CA CYS A 199 -8.84 12.80 -32.54
C CYS A 199 -8.51 11.30 -32.37
N LEU A 200 -9.46 10.47 -31.87
CA LEU A 200 -9.28 9.02 -31.77
C LEU A 200 -9.02 8.38 -33.14
N PHE A 201 -9.88 8.66 -34.13
CA PHE A 201 -9.74 8.08 -35.47
C PHE A 201 -8.51 8.62 -36.21
N TYR A 202 -8.20 9.91 -36.07
CA TYR A 202 -6.96 10.45 -36.61
C TYR A 202 -5.73 9.75 -36.02
N ALA A 203 -5.69 9.55 -34.70
CA ALA A 203 -4.58 8.87 -34.04
C ALA A 203 -4.46 7.40 -34.47
N LEU A 204 -5.59 6.70 -34.61
CA LEU A 204 -5.67 5.33 -35.12
C LEU A 204 -5.14 5.24 -36.56
N THR A 205 -5.67 6.04 -37.49
CA THR A 205 -5.26 6.05 -38.90
C THR A 205 -3.80 6.44 -39.07
N ALA A 206 -3.35 7.48 -38.36
CA ALA A 206 -1.96 7.94 -38.40
C ALA A 206 -0.99 6.85 -37.93
N THR A 207 -1.34 6.14 -36.84
CA THR A 207 -0.49 5.08 -36.29
C THR A 207 -0.53 3.83 -37.17
N LEU A 208 -1.67 3.49 -37.76
CA LEU A 208 -1.79 2.42 -38.75
C LEU A 208 -0.85 2.70 -39.93
N MET A 209 -0.97 3.87 -40.55
CA MET A 209 -0.15 4.22 -41.72
C MET A 209 1.33 4.30 -41.39
N HIS A 210 1.70 4.75 -40.20
CA HIS A 210 3.07 4.67 -39.72
C HIS A 210 3.57 3.22 -39.64
N GLY A 211 2.72 2.28 -39.23
CA GLY A 211 3.05 0.86 -39.08
C GLY A 211 3.16 0.10 -40.40
N ILE A 212 2.22 0.31 -41.34
CA ILE A 212 2.07 -0.59 -42.50
C ILE A 212 2.53 0.00 -43.85
N SER A 213 2.61 1.33 -43.99
CA SER A 213 2.81 1.96 -45.32
C SER A 213 4.23 1.79 -45.89
N LYS A 214 5.20 1.44 -45.04
CA LYS A 214 6.65 1.40 -45.37
C LYS A 214 7.18 2.73 -45.95
N TRP A 215 6.48 3.84 -45.73
CA TRP A 215 6.92 5.15 -46.23
C TRP A 215 8.13 5.67 -45.45
N TYR A 216 9.06 6.29 -46.17
CA TYR A 216 10.15 7.04 -45.54
C TYR A 216 9.61 8.31 -44.85
N ARG A 217 10.36 8.80 -43.86
CA ARG A 217 9.94 9.86 -42.93
C ARG A 217 9.29 11.07 -43.60
N VAL A 218 9.89 11.59 -44.68
CA VAL A 218 9.39 12.80 -45.36
C VAL A 218 8.06 12.55 -46.06
N LYS A 219 7.85 11.39 -46.70
CA LYS A 219 6.57 11.04 -47.32
C LYS A 219 5.46 10.90 -46.28
N PHE A 220 5.75 10.26 -45.15
CA PHE A 220 4.81 10.14 -44.03
C PHE A 220 4.46 11.52 -43.43
N SER A 221 5.43 12.42 -43.28
CA SER A 221 5.16 13.80 -42.85
C SER A 221 4.28 14.57 -43.82
N ARG A 222 4.49 14.43 -45.14
CA ARG A 222 3.64 15.07 -46.17
C ARG A 222 2.20 14.57 -46.10
N TYR A 223 2.01 13.27 -45.87
CA TYR A 223 0.68 12.67 -45.67
C TYR A 223 -0.06 13.29 -44.49
N LEU A 224 0.58 13.37 -43.31
CA LEU A 224 -0.05 13.95 -42.11
C LEU A 224 -0.35 15.44 -42.23
N ARG A 225 0.47 16.20 -42.99
CA ARG A 225 0.35 17.66 -43.14
C ARG A 225 -0.45 18.10 -44.36
N SER A 226 -1.01 17.18 -45.14
CA SER A 226 -1.75 17.51 -46.36
C SER A 226 -0.89 18.29 -47.38
N GLU A 227 0.37 17.85 -47.59
CA GLU A 227 1.33 18.55 -48.46
C GLU A 227 1.67 17.77 -49.75
N ARG A 228 1.97 18.51 -50.84
CA ARG A 228 2.59 18.03 -52.10
C ARG A 228 2.06 16.68 -52.62
N GLY A 229 0.94 16.69 -53.33
CA GLY A 229 0.37 15.50 -53.99
C GLY A 229 -0.29 14.48 -53.05
N MET A 230 -0.42 14.82 -51.77
CA MET A 230 -1.15 14.06 -50.74
C MET A 230 -2.19 14.94 -50.02
N THR A 231 -2.66 15.99 -50.71
CA THR A 231 -3.65 16.91 -50.18
C THR A 231 -4.91 16.14 -49.74
N ASN A 232 -5.36 16.39 -48.52
CA ASN A 232 -6.53 15.81 -47.84
C ASN A 232 -6.55 14.29 -47.66
N ARG A 233 -5.59 13.56 -48.22
CA ARG A 233 -5.54 12.09 -48.16
C ARG A 233 -5.64 11.51 -46.75
N PHE A 234 -4.96 12.10 -45.77
CA PHE A 234 -5.05 11.63 -44.38
C PHE A 234 -6.45 11.83 -43.77
N LYS A 235 -7.13 12.92 -44.14
CA LYS A 235 -8.50 13.18 -43.72
C LYS A 235 -9.47 12.23 -44.42
N GLU A 236 -9.29 12.02 -45.72
CA GLU A 236 -10.08 11.09 -46.54
C GLU A 236 -9.95 9.65 -46.02
N ASP A 237 -8.73 9.15 -45.79
CA ASP A 237 -8.50 7.80 -45.22
C ASP A 237 -9.16 7.64 -43.83
N THR A 238 -9.25 8.73 -43.05
CA THR A 238 -9.89 8.70 -41.72
C THR A 238 -11.41 8.69 -41.83
N ILE A 239 -11.98 9.47 -42.76
CA ILE A 239 -13.42 9.49 -43.04
C ILE A 239 -13.85 8.14 -43.64
N GLU A 240 -13.09 7.60 -44.58
CA GLU A 240 -13.33 6.27 -45.16
C GLU A 240 -13.35 5.20 -44.05
N LEU A 241 -12.41 5.25 -43.10
CA LEU A 241 -12.44 4.34 -41.95
C LEU A 241 -13.74 4.47 -41.15
N MET A 242 -14.17 5.70 -40.84
CA MET A 242 -15.39 5.97 -40.07
C MET A 242 -16.64 5.47 -40.82
N GLU A 243 -16.74 5.71 -42.13
CA GLU A 243 -17.83 5.21 -42.96
C GLU A 243 -17.88 3.69 -42.99
N GLN A 244 -16.73 3.03 -43.17
CA GLN A 244 -16.62 1.57 -43.26
C GLN A 244 -17.03 0.84 -41.99
N ILE A 245 -16.85 1.47 -40.82
CA ILE A 245 -17.24 0.91 -39.52
C ILE A 245 -18.60 1.44 -39.03
N GLY A 246 -19.26 2.31 -39.80
CA GLY A 246 -20.53 2.92 -39.41
C GLY A 246 -20.45 3.89 -38.23
N ALA A 247 -19.33 4.61 -38.09
CA ALA A 247 -19.17 5.62 -37.04
C ALA A 247 -19.97 6.89 -37.35
N PRO A 248 -20.84 7.37 -36.44
CA PRO A 248 -21.67 8.55 -36.65
C PRO A 248 -20.82 9.82 -36.62
N ASP A 249 -20.90 10.66 -37.66
CA ASP A 249 -20.10 11.88 -37.83
C ASP A 249 -20.49 13.05 -36.88
N SER A 250 -21.67 12.98 -36.26
CA SER A 250 -22.25 14.01 -35.39
C SER A 250 -21.77 13.98 -33.93
N GLN A 251 -20.99 12.96 -33.52
CA GLN A 251 -20.51 12.87 -32.14
C GLN A 251 -19.40 13.88 -31.84
N GLN A 252 -19.49 14.52 -30.66
CA GLN A 252 -18.48 15.49 -30.19
C GLN A 252 -17.19 14.82 -29.72
N GLU A 253 -17.28 13.61 -29.16
CA GLU A 253 -16.15 12.82 -28.65
C GLU A 253 -16.42 11.32 -28.88
N TYR A 254 -15.37 10.51 -29.06
CA TYR A 254 -15.48 9.06 -29.31
C TYR A 254 -14.74 8.28 -28.23
N ASN A 255 -15.41 7.32 -27.61
CA ASN A 255 -14.85 6.51 -26.54
C ASN A 255 -13.96 5.37 -27.10
N ALA A 256 -12.75 5.23 -26.58
CA ALA A 256 -11.83 4.18 -27.00
C ALA A 256 -12.34 2.76 -26.66
N GLU A 257 -13.04 2.56 -25.55
CA GLU A 257 -13.58 1.24 -25.17
C GLU A 257 -14.68 0.76 -26.12
N GLU A 258 -15.38 1.69 -26.78
CA GLU A 258 -16.44 1.42 -27.74
C GLU A 258 -15.90 1.26 -29.17
N TRP A 259 -15.09 2.22 -29.63
CA TRP A 259 -14.70 2.31 -31.03
C TRP A 259 -13.43 1.53 -31.41
N VAL A 260 -12.48 1.38 -30.48
CA VAL A 260 -11.25 0.63 -30.78
C VAL A 260 -11.54 -0.84 -31.10
N PRO A 261 -12.42 -1.57 -30.37
CA PRO A 261 -12.78 -2.94 -30.74
C PRO A 261 -13.27 -3.07 -32.19
N ILE A 262 -14.20 -2.21 -32.59
CA ILE A 262 -14.80 -2.21 -33.92
C ILE A 262 -13.73 -1.97 -35.00
N VAL A 263 -12.88 -0.96 -34.81
CA VAL A 263 -11.78 -0.64 -35.74
C VAL A 263 -10.77 -1.79 -35.84
N VAL A 264 -10.36 -2.36 -34.71
CA VAL A 264 -9.35 -3.43 -34.67
C VAL A 264 -9.87 -4.70 -35.32
N ASP A 265 -11.13 -5.06 -35.09
CA ASP A 265 -11.76 -6.22 -35.72
C ASP A 265 -11.94 -6.01 -37.22
N TYR A 266 -12.37 -4.82 -37.64
CA TYR A 266 -12.40 -4.43 -39.05
C TYR A 266 -11.02 -4.56 -39.70
N TRP A 267 -9.95 -4.04 -39.10
CA TRP A 267 -8.60 -4.16 -39.65
C TRP A 267 -8.08 -5.59 -39.66
N ASN A 268 -8.29 -6.37 -38.60
CA ASN A 268 -7.88 -7.78 -38.57
C ASN A 268 -8.60 -8.62 -39.62
N ASN A 269 -9.82 -8.23 -40.02
CA ASN A 269 -10.53 -8.83 -41.13
C ASN A 269 -10.01 -8.31 -42.49
N LYS A 270 -9.89 -7.00 -42.67
CA LYS A 270 -9.43 -6.35 -43.92
C LYS A 270 -8.03 -6.80 -44.33
N TYR A 271 -7.13 -6.95 -43.37
CA TYR A 271 -5.72 -7.32 -43.59
C TYR A 271 -5.42 -8.76 -43.16
N ARG A 272 -6.44 -9.63 -43.14
CA ARG A 272 -6.29 -11.01 -42.71
C ARG A 272 -5.18 -11.72 -43.48
N GLY A 273 -4.28 -12.36 -42.73
CA GLY A 273 -3.12 -13.06 -43.29
C GLY A 273 -1.90 -12.18 -43.59
N GLN A 274 -2.03 -10.85 -43.49
CA GLN A 274 -0.91 -9.91 -43.67
C GLN A 274 -0.46 -9.30 -42.35
N TYR A 275 -1.40 -8.90 -41.50
CA TYR A 275 -1.14 -8.26 -40.22
C TYR A 275 -2.11 -8.74 -39.15
N LYS A 276 -1.66 -8.73 -37.89
CA LYS A 276 -2.48 -8.94 -36.69
C LYS A 276 -2.32 -7.74 -35.77
N PHE A 277 -3.36 -6.90 -35.74
CA PHE A 277 -3.37 -5.64 -35.00
C PHE A 277 -3.81 -5.82 -33.57
N LYS A 278 -3.14 -5.12 -32.67
CA LYS A 278 -3.56 -4.94 -31.28
C LYS A 278 -3.32 -3.50 -30.86
N VAL A 279 -4.35 -2.86 -30.30
CA VAL A 279 -4.26 -1.48 -29.83
C VAL A 279 -3.86 -1.45 -28.36
N PHE A 280 -2.99 -0.50 -28.01
CA PHE A 280 -2.58 -0.17 -26.64
C PHE A 280 -2.71 1.34 -26.42
N VAL A 281 -3.54 1.74 -25.46
CA VAL A 281 -3.74 3.15 -25.10
C VAL A 281 -3.02 3.43 -23.79
N PHE A 282 -2.04 4.33 -23.80
CA PHE A 282 -1.34 4.80 -22.61
C PHE A 282 -1.86 6.15 -22.14
N GLY A 283 -1.82 6.42 -20.84
CA GLY A 283 -2.30 7.68 -20.25
C GLY A 283 -1.17 8.59 -19.78
N SER A 284 -1.48 9.87 -19.61
CA SER A 284 -0.57 10.90 -19.08
C SER A 284 -0.20 10.75 -17.61
N LEU A 285 -0.89 9.87 -16.88
CA LEU A 285 -0.52 9.47 -15.52
C LEU A 285 0.78 8.65 -15.48
N GLY A 286 1.39 8.32 -16.63
CA GLY A 286 2.76 7.79 -16.68
C GLY A 286 2.91 6.40 -16.06
N HIS A 287 1.83 5.63 -16.01
CA HIS A 287 1.94 4.20 -15.73
C HIS A 287 2.59 3.48 -16.91
N TYR A 288 3.48 2.53 -16.61
CA TYR A 288 3.97 1.56 -17.61
C TYR A 288 2.91 0.55 -18.05
N LYS A 289 1.67 0.67 -17.60
CA LYS A 289 0.57 -0.18 -18.05
C LYS A 289 -0.36 0.62 -18.96
N PRO A 290 -0.85 0.03 -20.06
CA PRO A 290 -1.88 0.64 -20.88
C PRO A 290 -3.16 0.82 -20.04
N LEU A 291 -3.84 1.95 -20.24
CA LEU A 291 -5.18 2.22 -19.70
C LEU A 291 -6.21 1.27 -20.33
N PHE A 292 -6.06 1.03 -21.64
CA PHE A 292 -6.93 0.17 -22.43
C PHE A 292 -6.13 -0.58 -23.49
N LYS A 293 -6.55 -1.82 -23.81
CA LYS A 293 -5.95 -2.63 -24.87
C LYS A 293 -6.98 -3.57 -25.46
N TYR A 294 -6.94 -3.78 -26.78
CA TYR A 294 -7.85 -4.68 -27.48
C TYR A 294 -7.17 -5.33 -28.68
N GLY A 295 -7.46 -6.60 -28.93
CA GLY A 295 -6.93 -7.40 -30.05
C GLY A 295 -6.24 -8.70 -29.61
N PRO A 296 -5.90 -9.57 -30.58
CA PRO A 296 -5.34 -10.91 -30.35
C PRO A 296 -4.03 -10.89 -29.53
N ASN A 297 -3.72 -12.01 -28.87
CA ASN A 297 -2.50 -12.12 -28.04
C ASN A 297 -1.24 -12.42 -28.86
N ASP A 298 -1.39 -12.96 -30.06
CA ASP A 298 -0.34 -13.30 -31.03
C ASP A 298 -0.19 -12.22 -32.12
N PHE A 299 -0.43 -10.96 -31.75
CA PHE A 299 -0.30 -9.80 -32.63
C PHE A 299 1.14 -9.60 -33.13
N ASP A 300 1.29 -9.12 -34.36
CA ASP A 300 2.57 -8.73 -34.96
C ASP A 300 2.71 -7.21 -35.13
N THR A 301 1.58 -6.50 -35.20
CA THR A 301 1.51 -5.09 -35.56
C THR A 301 0.81 -4.28 -34.46
N PRO A 302 1.55 -3.84 -33.44
CA PRO A 302 0.95 -3.04 -32.37
C PRO A 302 0.61 -1.63 -32.82
N ILE A 303 -0.59 -1.17 -32.48
CA ILE A 303 -1.04 0.21 -32.65
C ILE A 303 -1.02 0.88 -31.27
N ILE A 304 -0.19 1.90 -31.11
CA ILE A 304 0.06 2.50 -29.81
C ILE A 304 -0.48 3.93 -29.81
N LEU A 305 -1.35 4.23 -28.86
CA LEU A 305 -1.95 5.55 -28.69
C LEU A 305 -1.57 6.13 -27.33
N TYR A 306 -1.58 7.46 -27.24
CA TYR A 306 -1.37 8.21 -26.02
C TYR A 306 -2.57 9.13 -25.77
N TYR A 307 -3.16 9.03 -24.59
CA TYR A 307 -4.33 9.81 -24.18
C TYR A 307 -3.93 10.81 -23.09
N ASN A 308 -4.15 12.10 -23.38
CA ASN A 308 -3.88 13.20 -22.46
C ASN A 308 -4.86 14.34 -22.69
N ASN A 309 -5.39 14.96 -21.63
CA ASN A 309 -6.26 16.14 -21.72
C ASN A 309 -7.39 16.00 -22.75
N LYS A 310 -8.11 14.87 -22.74
CA LYS A 310 -9.20 14.55 -23.70
C LYS A 310 -8.77 14.46 -25.17
N HIS A 311 -7.48 14.28 -25.46
CA HIS A 311 -6.96 14.13 -26.81
C HIS A 311 -6.19 12.82 -26.98
N PHE A 312 -6.29 12.23 -28.17
CA PHE A 312 -5.52 11.05 -28.57
C PHE A 312 -4.43 11.43 -29.57
N ASP A 313 -3.20 11.03 -29.27
CA ASP A 313 -2.07 11.08 -30.18
C ASP A 313 -1.64 9.66 -30.58
N GLY A 314 -1.16 9.51 -31.81
CA GLY A 314 -0.47 8.28 -32.21
C GLY A 314 0.92 8.19 -31.57
N VAL A 315 1.46 6.98 -31.43
CA VAL A 315 2.80 6.77 -30.84
C VAL A 315 3.65 5.91 -31.77
N LYS A 316 4.85 6.42 -32.10
CA LYS A 316 5.80 5.72 -33.00
C LYS A 316 6.32 4.42 -32.41
N SER A 317 6.62 4.43 -31.12
CA SER A 317 7.04 3.25 -30.36
C SER A 317 6.84 3.46 -28.86
N ALA A 318 6.50 2.39 -28.14
CA ALA A 318 6.40 2.44 -26.68
C ALA A 318 7.72 2.88 -26.03
N SER A 319 8.87 2.49 -26.61
CA SER A 319 10.16 2.89 -26.08
C SER A 319 10.46 4.38 -26.22
N GLY A 320 9.93 5.01 -27.28
CA GLY A 320 10.06 6.46 -27.48
C GLY A 320 9.36 7.26 -26.39
N ILE A 321 8.10 6.91 -26.05
CA ILE A 321 7.33 7.65 -25.03
C ILE A 321 7.88 7.47 -23.61
N PHE A 322 8.50 6.32 -23.31
CA PHE A 322 9.06 6.04 -21.98
C PHE A 322 10.56 6.36 -21.84
N GLY A 323 11.25 6.65 -22.94
CA GLY A 323 12.71 6.83 -22.95
C GLY A 323 13.50 5.57 -22.56
N ARG A 324 12.86 4.39 -22.53
CA ARG A 324 13.43 3.10 -22.12
C ARG A 324 12.86 1.97 -22.97
N LEU A 325 13.57 0.85 -23.09
CA LEU A 325 13.01 -0.30 -23.81
C LEU A 325 11.77 -0.83 -23.09
N TYR A 326 10.75 -1.17 -23.86
CA TYR A 326 9.45 -1.58 -23.33
C TYR A 326 8.92 -2.80 -24.07
N CYS A 327 8.38 -3.77 -23.33
CA CYS A 327 7.79 -4.97 -23.91
C CYS A 327 6.28 -4.90 -23.79
N LEU A 328 5.57 -4.85 -24.92
CA LEU A 328 4.11 -4.78 -24.98
C LEU A 328 3.44 -6.06 -24.48
N SER A 329 4.07 -7.22 -24.69
CA SER A 329 3.52 -8.52 -24.31
C SER A 329 3.61 -8.79 -22.82
N CYS A 330 4.67 -8.27 -22.17
CA CYS A 330 4.93 -8.45 -20.75
C CYS A 330 4.61 -7.19 -19.93
N GLU A 331 4.23 -6.08 -20.59
CA GLU A 331 3.88 -4.77 -20.03
C GLU A 331 4.91 -4.23 -19.03
N LYS A 332 6.19 -4.35 -19.40
CA LYS A 332 7.32 -4.03 -18.52
C LYS A 332 8.43 -3.32 -19.29
N VAL A 333 9.03 -2.34 -18.63
CA VAL A 333 10.31 -1.76 -19.05
C VAL A 333 11.47 -2.71 -18.79
N TYR A 334 12.53 -2.56 -19.57
CA TYR A 334 13.78 -3.27 -19.40
C TYR A 334 14.95 -2.45 -19.96
N ASP A 335 16.17 -2.73 -19.49
CA ASP A 335 17.35 -1.94 -19.91
C ASP A 335 17.98 -2.47 -21.19
N LYS A 336 18.06 -3.80 -21.32
CA LYS A 336 18.68 -4.50 -22.46
C LYS A 336 17.92 -5.77 -22.79
N PRO A 337 17.79 -6.17 -24.07
CA PRO A 337 17.11 -7.42 -24.46
C PRO A 337 17.67 -8.67 -23.75
N THR A 338 18.97 -8.69 -23.45
CA THR A 338 19.62 -9.78 -22.72
C THR A 338 19.11 -9.96 -21.30
N ASN A 339 18.65 -8.90 -20.66
CA ASN A 339 18.18 -8.89 -19.26
C ASN A 339 16.66 -9.04 -19.16
N HIS A 340 15.95 -9.06 -20.28
CA HIS A 340 14.51 -9.29 -20.30
C HIS A 340 14.18 -10.70 -19.78
N SER A 341 12.97 -10.92 -19.27
CA SER A 341 12.58 -12.21 -18.69
C SER A 341 12.71 -13.37 -19.70
N ILE A 342 13.23 -14.51 -19.26
CA ILE A 342 13.32 -15.76 -20.06
C ILE A 342 11.92 -16.35 -20.29
N SER A 343 10.97 -16.07 -19.40
CA SER A 343 9.58 -16.51 -19.53
C SER A 343 8.72 -15.65 -20.46
N CYS A 344 9.24 -14.51 -20.97
CA CYS A 344 8.42 -13.66 -21.84
C CYS A 344 8.21 -14.33 -23.20
N LYS A 345 6.95 -14.50 -23.60
CA LYS A 345 6.59 -15.18 -24.86
C LYS A 345 7.10 -14.46 -26.09
N SER A 346 7.21 -13.13 -26.02
CA SER A 346 7.72 -12.30 -27.12
C SER A 346 9.24 -12.10 -27.06
N ARG A 347 9.97 -13.10 -26.58
CA ARG A 347 11.44 -13.09 -26.53
C ARG A 347 11.99 -14.36 -27.17
N CYS A 348 13.04 -14.22 -27.95
CA CYS A 348 13.80 -15.37 -28.43
C CYS A 348 14.85 -15.81 -27.41
N ASN A 349 14.74 -17.03 -26.87
CA ASN A 349 15.73 -17.60 -25.94
C ASN A 349 17.10 -17.89 -26.58
N LYS A 350 17.19 -17.89 -27.92
CA LYS A 350 18.42 -18.18 -28.67
C LYS A 350 19.23 -16.93 -28.98
N CYS A 351 18.58 -15.85 -29.41
CA CYS A 351 19.25 -14.58 -29.79
C CYS A 351 18.94 -13.39 -28.87
N SER A 352 18.13 -13.58 -27.82
CA SER A 352 17.73 -12.59 -26.81
C SER A 352 16.85 -11.41 -27.25
N ARG A 353 16.60 -11.24 -28.56
CA ARG A 353 15.72 -10.18 -29.08
C ARG A 353 14.30 -10.32 -28.55
N VAL A 354 13.65 -9.17 -28.37
CA VAL A 354 12.33 -9.02 -27.75
C VAL A 354 11.45 -8.18 -28.67
N GLY A 355 10.17 -8.52 -28.77
CA GLY A 355 9.21 -7.85 -29.63
C GLY A 355 8.14 -8.80 -30.18
N PRO A 356 7.12 -8.27 -30.85
CA PRO A 356 5.98 -9.05 -31.34
C PRO A 356 6.39 -10.15 -32.33
N ASN A 357 7.45 -9.94 -33.11
CA ASN A 357 7.99 -10.90 -34.08
C ASN A 357 8.90 -11.98 -33.47
N PHE A 358 8.82 -12.21 -32.15
CA PHE A 358 9.61 -13.21 -31.44
C PHE A 358 8.69 -14.17 -30.66
N PRO A 359 9.08 -15.44 -30.46
CA PRO A 359 10.38 -16.05 -30.77
C PRO A 359 10.66 -16.15 -32.28
N CYS A 360 11.95 -16.21 -32.67
CA CYS A 360 12.31 -16.32 -34.08
C CYS A 360 11.66 -17.56 -34.71
N ILE A 361 11.00 -17.37 -35.84
CA ILE A 361 10.37 -18.45 -36.62
C ILE A 361 11.42 -19.48 -37.09
N ILE A 362 10.97 -20.71 -37.23
CA ILE A 362 11.72 -21.82 -37.84
C ILE A 362 11.60 -21.66 -39.36
N ILE A 363 12.72 -21.72 -40.07
CA ILE A 363 12.78 -21.74 -41.54
C ILE A 363 13.26 -23.13 -41.94
N ASP A 364 12.44 -23.84 -42.71
CA ASP A 364 12.76 -25.19 -43.19
C ASP A 364 14.05 -25.19 -44.00
N GLY A 365 14.86 -26.25 -43.84
CA GLY A 365 16.15 -26.39 -44.51
C GLY A 365 17.32 -25.62 -43.86
N PHE A 366 17.09 -24.77 -42.86
CA PHE A 366 18.19 -24.12 -42.12
C PHE A 366 18.43 -24.78 -40.76
N ARG A 367 19.64 -25.31 -40.53
CA ARG A 367 20.08 -25.82 -39.22
C ARG A 367 21.56 -25.50 -38.99
N LYS A 368 21.86 -24.73 -37.94
CA LYS A 368 23.25 -24.41 -37.54
C LYS A 368 23.45 -24.58 -36.04
N LEU A 369 24.56 -25.20 -35.65
CA LEU A 369 25.00 -25.32 -34.26
C LEU A 369 26.00 -24.21 -33.94
N CYS A 370 25.84 -23.54 -32.79
CA CYS A 370 26.87 -22.66 -32.25
C CYS A 370 27.84 -23.48 -31.39
N GLN A 371 29.11 -23.56 -31.79
CA GLN A 371 30.14 -24.34 -31.08
C GLN A 371 30.54 -23.77 -29.70
N VAL A 372 30.18 -22.51 -29.40
CA VAL A 372 30.54 -21.85 -28.14
C VAL A 372 29.49 -22.11 -27.04
N CYS A 373 28.22 -22.16 -27.41
CA CYS A 373 27.10 -22.22 -26.47
C CYS A 373 26.14 -23.40 -26.70
N ASN A 374 26.42 -24.23 -27.70
CA ASN A 374 25.73 -25.47 -28.07
C ASN A 374 24.24 -25.29 -28.42
N LYS A 375 23.83 -24.06 -28.72
CA LYS A 375 22.48 -23.75 -29.22
C LYS A 375 22.37 -24.11 -30.70
N ILE A 376 21.25 -24.73 -31.06
CA ILE A 376 20.88 -25.04 -32.44
C ILE A 376 19.96 -23.94 -32.96
N PHE A 377 20.19 -23.40 -34.15
CA PHE A 377 19.43 -22.33 -34.78
C PHE A 377 18.75 -22.84 -36.05
N PHE A 378 17.49 -22.42 -36.25
CA PHE A 378 16.69 -22.76 -37.43
C PHE A 378 16.36 -21.54 -38.30
N ASN A 379 17.11 -20.46 -38.11
CA ASN A 379 16.90 -19.20 -38.81
C ASN A 379 18.25 -18.47 -38.90
N ASN A 380 18.70 -18.15 -40.13
CA ASN A 380 19.99 -17.52 -40.35
C ASN A 380 20.09 -16.16 -39.66
N ASN A 381 19.04 -15.33 -39.72
CA ASN A 381 19.02 -14.03 -39.07
C ASN A 381 19.14 -14.16 -37.54
N CYS A 382 18.52 -15.19 -36.95
CA CYS A 382 18.66 -15.51 -35.52
C CYS A 382 20.11 -15.89 -35.17
N TYR A 383 20.74 -16.72 -36.00
CA TYR A 383 22.12 -17.18 -35.83
C TYR A 383 23.14 -16.04 -35.98
N GLN A 384 23.04 -15.23 -37.04
CA GLN A 384 23.95 -14.11 -37.27
C GLN A 384 23.86 -13.06 -36.16
N HIS A 385 22.65 -12.69 -35.73
CA HIS A 385 22.50 -11.75 -34.62
C HIS A 385 23.04 -12.32 -33.30
N HIS A 386 22.89 -13.62 -33.06
CA HIS A 386 23.45 -14.29 -31.90
C HIS A 386 24.98 -14.18 -31.85
N LEU A 387 25.66 -14.36 -32.99
CA LEU A 387 27.11 -14.20 -33.11
C LEU A 387 27.53 -12.74 -32.93
N GLN A 388 26.92 -11.81 -33.67
CA GLN A 388 27.25 -10.39 -33.63
C GLN A 388 27.06 -9.76 -32.25
N SER A 389 26.03 -10.19 -31.51
CA SER A 389 25.73 -9.67 -30.17
C SER A 389 26.58 -10.29 -29.05
N GLY A 390 27.36 -11.35 -29.33
CA GLY A 390 28.12 -12.09 -28.33
C GLY A 390 27.25 -12.79 -27.28
N PHE A 391 25.98 -13.10 -27.60
CA PHE A 391 25.03 -13.66 -26.62
C PHE A 391 25.39 -15.09 -26.18
N CYS A 392 26.24 -15.80 -26.93
CA CYS A 392 26.82 -17.11 -26.59
C CYS A 392 27.52 -17.11 -25.22
N ASN A 393 28.13 -15.99 -24.82
CA ASN A 393 28.85 -15.88 -23.55
C ASN A 393 27.91 -15.73 -22.34
N LYS A 394 26.66 -15.31 -22.57
CA LYS A 394 25.68 -15.06 -21.50
C LYS A 394 24.76 -16.23 -21.24
N SER A 395 24.54 -17.08 -22.24
CA SER A 395 23.63 -18.21 -22.12
C SER A 395 24.04 -19.36 -23.02
N LYS A 396 24.01 -20.56 -22.45
CA LYS A 396 24.39 -21.82 -23.10
C LYS A 396 23.23 -22.81 -23.07
N GLN A 397 23.29 -23.82 -23.92
CA GLN A 397 22.37 -24.95 -23.96
C GLN A 397 23.11 -26.19 -23.47
N CYS A 398 22.50 -26.95 -22.57
CA CYS A 398 23.05 -28.23 -22.14
C CYS A 398 22.87 -29.29 -23.23
N GLU A 399 23.93 -30.04 -23.53
CA GLU A 399 23.89 -31.13 -24.52
C GLU A 399 23.06 -32.33 -24.06
N LYS A 400 23.05 -32.62 -22.75
CA LYS A 400 22.38 -33.79 -22.19
C LYS A 400 20.86 -33.61 -22.07
N CYS A 401 20.41 -32.45 -21.59
CA CYS A 401 18.99 -32.20 -21.29
C CYS A 401 18.35 -31.11 -22.16
N GLY A 402 19.10 -30.46 -23.05
CA GLY A 402 18.60 -29.41 -23.93
C GLY A 402 18.24 -28.08 -23.23
N VAL A 403 18.37 -27.99 -21.90
CA VAL A 403 18.01 -26.80 -21.13
C VAL A 403 18.92 -25.63 -21.50
N ILE A 404 18.30 -24.49 -21.84
CA ILE A 404 19.00 -23.23 -22.02
C ILE A 404 19.12 -22.53 -20.67
N TRP A 405 20.35 -22.24 -20.26
CA TRP A 405 20.67 -21.67 -18.96
C TRP A 405 21.47 -20.37 -19.10
N ASN A 406 21.40 -19.52 -18.07
CA ASN A 406 22.17 -18.27 -17.98
C ASN A 406 23.48 -18.54 -17.24
N VAL A 407 24.60 -18.11 -17.85
CA VAL A 407 25.95 -18.37 -17.33
C VAL A 407 26.18 -17.69 -15.98
N LYS A 408 25.80 -16.41 -15.85
CA LYS A 408 25.99 -15.65 -14.61
C LYS A 408 25.18 -16.26 -13.47
N ASP A 409 23.93 -16.65 -13.72
CA ASP A 409 23.07 -17.18 -12.66
C ASP A 409 23.49 -18.59 -12.21
N ASN A 410 23.98 -19.42 -13.12
CA ASN A 410 24.47 -20.76 -12.80
C ASN A 410 25.93 -20.80 -12.33
N ASN A 411 26.63 -19.66 -12.33
CA ASN A 411 27.98 -19.56 -11.77
C ASN A 411 28.02 -18.81 -10.42
N LYS A 412 26.86 -18.42 -9.90
CA LYS A 412 26.76 -17.82 -8.56
C LYS A 412 27.09 -18.86 -7.50
N ARG A 413 27.55 -18.39 -6.34
CA ARG A 413 27.79 -19.22 -5.13
C ARG A 413 28.72 -20.42 -5.38
N GLY A 414 29.76 -20.23 -6.20
CA GLY A 414 30.78 -21.25 -6.47
C GLY A 414 30.33 -22.37 -7.43
N ARG A 415 29.11 -22.32 -7.94
CA ARG A 415 28.61 -23.29 -8.92
C ARG A 415 29.38 -23.15 -10.25
N GLN A 416 29.62 -24.26 -10.93
CA GLN A 416 30.31 -24.29 -12.23
C GLN A 416 29.33 -24.69 -13.35
N GLY A 417 28.37 -23.81 -13.64
CA GLY A 417 27.43 -24.00 -14.74
C GLY A 417 26.21 -24.86 -14.42
N HIS A 418 25.55 -25.35 -15.46
CA HIS A 418 24.31 -26.11 -15.33
C HIS A 418 24.56 -27.58 -14.91
N VAL A 419 23.81 -28.05 -13.92
CA VAL A 419 23.72 -29.46 -13.51
C VAL A 419 22.33 -29.98 -13.85
N CYS A 420 22.27 -31.08 -14.61
CA CYS A 420 21.01 -31.68 -15.04
C CYS A 420 20.21 -32.23 -13.84
N GLY A 421 18.88 -32.09 -13.90
CA GLY A 421 17.97 -32.58 -12.86
C GLY A 421 17.71 -31.61 -11.71
N GLU A 422 18.51 -30.55 -11.58
CA GLU A 422 18.29 -29.50 -10.61
C GLU A 422 17.36 -28.40 -11.13
N ARG A 423 16.63 -27.77 -10.21
CA ARG A 423 15.78 -26.61 -10.50
C ARG A 423 16.10 -25.48 -9.53
N HIS A 424 15.95 -24.25 -10.00
CA HIS A 424 16.03 -23.07 -9.14
C HIS A 424 14.83 -23.05 -8.20
N CYS A 425 15.08 -22.89 -6.92
CA CYS A 425 14.06 -22.69 -5.89
C CYS A 425 13.97 -21.20 -5.54
N SER A 426 12.79 -20.62 -5.69
CA SER A 426 12.54 -19.23 -5.32
C SER A 426 12.61 -18.97 -3.82
N THR A 427 12.47 -20.01 -2.99
CA THR A 427 12.46 -19.90 -1.52
C THR A 427 13.88 -19.74 -0.96
N CYS A 428 14.81 -20.65 -1.28
CA CYS A 428 16.21 -20.55 -0.84
C CYS A 428 17.11 -19.79 -1.82
N ASN A 429 16.57 -19.42 -2.98
CA ASN A 429 17.26 -18.76 -4.07
C ASN A 429 18.51 -19.53 -4.54
N ASP A 430 18.42 -20.87 -4.59
CA ASP A 430 19.51 -21.78 -4.97
C ASP A 430 19.01 -22.89 -5.91
N TYR A 431 19.94 -23.63 -6.54
CA TYR A 431 19.62 -24.78 -7.37
C TYR A 431 19.75 -26.07 -6.57
N HIS A 432 18.73 -26.92 -6.61
CA HIS A 432 18.80 -28.25 -6.03
C HIS A 432 17.85 -29.22 -6.74
N ILE A 433 18.05 -30.51 -6.49
CA ILE A 433 17.17 -31.57 -7.00
C ILE A 433 15.83 -31.46 -6.26
N PRO A 434 14.68 -31.37 -6.96
CA PRO A 434 13.36 -31.25 -6.31
C PRO A 434 13.08 -32.36 -5.28
N LYS A 435 13.54 -33.59 -5.56
CA LYS A 435 13.37 -34.75 -4.67
C LYS A 435 14.10 -34.64 -3.33
N ARG A 436 15.21 -33.88 -3.24
CA ARG A 436 15.99 -33.72 -2.00
C ARG A 436 15.38 -32.71 -1.02
N GLY A 437 14.36 -31.94 -1.45
CA GLY A 437 13.79 -30.86 -0.65
C GLY A 437 14.67 -29.60 -0.64
N CYS A 438 14.10 -28.51 -0.13
CA CYS A 438 14.77 -27.22 0.06
C CYS A 438 15.14 -27.07 1.53
N PHE A 439 16.44 -27.08 1.86
CA PHE A 439 16.91 -26.85 3.23
C PHE A 439 17.14 -25.36 3.47
N ILE A 440 16.65 -24.84 4.59
CA ILE A 440 16.89 -23.45 5.02
C ILE A 440 18.36 -23.35 5.43
N LYS A 441 19.17 -22.67 4.62
CA LYS A 441 20.55 -22.35 4.99
C LYS A 441 20.53 -21.27 6.08
N PRO A 442 21.47 -21.31 7.05
CA PRO A 442 21.71 -20.18 7.93
C PRO A 442 21.89 -18.91 7.09
N LEU A 443 21.25 -17.82 7.50
CA LEU A 443 21.37 -16.55 6.78
C LEU A 443 22.80 -16.05 6.93
N ASP A 444 23.51 -15.90 5.82
CA ASP A 444 24.81 -15.22 5.83
C ASP A 444 24.58 -13.77 6.32
N PRO A 445 25.17 -13.36 7.45
CA PRO A 445 25.06 -12.00 7.92
C PRO A 445 25.68 -11.08 6.86
N LYS A 446 24.91 -10.09 6.39
CA LYS A 446 25.43 -9.08 5.47
C LYS A 446 26.51 -8.25 6.17
N ASP A 447 27.54 -7.83 5.43
CA ASP A 447 28.56 -6.91 5.94
C ASP A 447 27.90 -5.72 6.63
N ASN A 448 28.27 -5.51 7.90
CA ASN A 448 27.65 -4.52 8.76
C ASN A 448 28.19 -3.13 8.40
N LYS A 449 27.52 -2.45 7.47
CA LYS A 449 27.74 -1.01 7.29
C LYS A 449 27.38 -0.29 8.58
N ASN A 450 28.23 0.63 9.02
CA ASN A 450 27.93 1.54 10.12
C ASN A 450 26.58 2.24 9.88
N TYR A 451 25.83 2.42 10.96
CA TYR A 451 24.49 3.01 10.94
C TYR A 451 24.32 3.96 12.11
N ARG A 452 23.37 4.87 12.00
CA ARG A 452 22.97 5.79 13.07
C ARG A 452 21.52 5.56 13.46
N ILE A 453 21.19 5.90 14.69
CA ILE A 453 19.84 5.99 15.23
C ILE A 453 19.53 7.48 15.43
N VAL A 454 18.37 7.92 14.99
CA VAL A 454 17.84 9.27 15.23
C VAL A 454 16.54 9.11 16.00
N ALA A 455 16.45 9.61 17.22
CA ALA A 455 15.17 9.76 17.92
C ALA A 455 14.64 11.16 17.61
N PHE A 456 13.35 11.33 17.34
CA PHE A 456 12.75 12.64 17.12
C PHE A 456 11.30 12.67 17.59
N ASP A 457 10.82 13.87 17.87
CA ASP A 457 9.45 14.17 18.29
C ASP A 457 9.01 15.53 17.72
N LEU A 458 7.70 15.71 17.51
CA LEU A 458 7.10 16.91 16.93
C LEU A 458 6.01 17.47 17.83
N GLU A 459 6.12 18.76 18.16
CA GLU A 459 4.99 19.51 18.71
C GLU A 459 4.28 20.29 17.61
N THR A 460 2.95 20.34 17.73
CA THR A 460 2.08 20.93 16.70
C THR A 460 1.07 21.91 17.28
N MET A 461 0.85 23.00 16.57
CA MET A 461 -0.26 23.92 16.81
C MET A 461 -1.49 23.46 16.05
N GLN A 462 -2.69 23.76 16.58
CA GLN A 462 -3.97 23.40 15.97
C GLN A 462 -4.86 24.64 15.70
N HIS A 463 -4.23 25.80 15.48
CA HIS A 463 -4.93 27.09 15.37
C HIS A 463 -5.71 27.28 14.07
N ARG A 464 -5.37 26.54 13.00
CA ARG A 464 -6.03 26.69 11.68
C ARG A 464 -7.17 25.68 11.49
N PRO A 465 -8.37 26.12 11.06
CA PRO A 465 -9.44 25.21 10.69
C PRO A 465 -9.13 24.48 9.38
N SER A 466 -9.57 23.22 9.26
CA SER A 466 -9.46 22.42 8.03
C SER A 466 -10.65 21.47 7.89
N GLY A 467 -11.60 21.83 7.01
CA GLY A 467 -12.83 21.06 6.82
C GLY A 467 -13.60 20.88 8.12
N ASN A 468 -13.87 19.62 8.50
CA ASN A 468 -14.57 19.25 9.74
C ASN A 468 -13.64 19.14 10.97
N GLY A 469 -12.39 19.61 10.91
CA GLY A 469 -11.41 19.48 12.00
C GLY A 469 -10.39 20.62 12.06
N LYS A 470 -9.37 20.45 12.91
CA LYS A 470 -8.23 21.38 13.05
C LYS A 470 -7.01 20.82 12.31
N GLN A 471 -6.22 21.70 11.69
CA GLN A 471 -4.97 21.31 11.03
C GLN A 471 -3.81 21.34 12.02
N HIS A 472 -3.08 20.22 12.10
CA HIS A 472 -1.80 20.16 12.82
C HIS A 472 -0.69 20.82 12.00
N GLU A 473 -0.03 21.83 12.58
CA GLU A 473 1.11 22.54 12.00
C GLU A 473 2.31 22.43 12.96
N PRO A 474 3.39 21.70 12.59
CA PRO A 474 4.58 21.59 13.42
C PRO A 474 5.23 22.94 13.69
N ASN A 475 5.50 23.22 14.96
CA ASN A 475 6.11 24.47 15.39
C ASN A 475 7.38 24.27 16.21
N PHE A 476 7.61 23.05 16.70
CA PHE A 476 8.82 22.64 17.37
C PHE A 476 9.13 21.18 17.06
N ILE A 477 10.39 20.88 16.76
CA ILE A 477 10.89 19.54 16.48
C ILE A 477 12.21 19.39 17.21
N CYS A 478 12.35 18.32 17.98
CA CYS A 478 13.64 17.92 18.54
C CYS A 478 14.10 16.61 17.89
N ALA A 479 15.41 16.50 17.64
CA ALA A 479 16.03 15.29 17.14
C ALA A 479 17.37 15.02 17.85
N LYS A 480 17.57 13.79 18.29
CA LYS A 480 18.83 13.31 18.88
C LYS A 480 19.44 12.20 18.05
N VAL A 481 20.75 12.23 17.84
CA VAL A 481 21.48 11.29 16.99
C VAL A 481 22.49 10.49 17.80
N THR A 482 22.52 9.16 17.62
CA THR A 482 23.58 8.29 18.14
C THR A 482 23.94 7.19 17.14
N CYS A 483 24.98 6.42 17.43
CA CYS A 483 25.38 5.24 16.66
C CYS A 483 25.96 4.18 17.60
N PRO A 484 26.15 2.92 17.17
CA PRO A 484 26.71 1.88 18.02
C PRO A 484 28.02 2.22 18.72
N GLU A 485 28.88 3.03 18.08
CA GLU A 485 30.15 3.48 18.66
C GLU A 485 29.92 4.58 19.71
N CYS A 486 29.08 5.58 19.42
CA CYS A 486 28.74 6.67 20.35
C CYS A 486 28.00 6.19 21.61
N ILE A 487 27.29 5.06 21.54
CA ILE A 487 26.65 4.45 22.71
C ILE A 487 27.71 3.95 23.71
N LEU A 488 28.92 3.63 23.25
CA LEU A 488 30.00 3.11 24.08
C LEU A 488 31.00 4.20 24.51
N ASP A 489 31.24 5.21 23.67
CA ASP A 489 32.22 6.28 23.91
C ASP A 489 31.77 7.60 23.25
N GLU A 490 31.70 8.68 24.02
CA GLU A 490 31.21 10.00 23.55
C GLU A 490 32.35 10.84 22.93
N LYS A 491 32.78 10.48 21.71
CA LYS A 491 33.82 11.20 20.97
C LYS A 491 33.36 11.73 19.61
N GLU A 492 34.22 12.53 18.97
CA GLU A 492 34.06 12.96 17.57
C GLU A 492 33.74 11.76 16.67
N CYS A 493 32.57 11.78 16.03
CA CYS A 493 32.04 10.61 15.33
C CYS A 493 31.67 10.96 13.89
N LYS A 494 32.37 10.36 12.94
CA LYS A 494 32.09 10.50 11.50
C LYS A 494 30.71 9.97 11.10
N VAL A 495 30.17 9.03 11.88
CA VAL A 495 28.81 8.52 11.67
C VAL A 495 27.83 9.59 12.10
N CYS A 496 27.77 9.96 13.38
CA CYS A 496 26.77 10.90 13.89
C CYS A 496 26.94 12.35 13.40
N GLY A 497 28.16 12.76 13.01
CA GLY A 497 28.52 14.16 12.75
C GLY A 497 28.97 14.88 14.03
N ASP A 498 28.97 16.21 14.00
CA ASP A 498 29.49 17.02 15.12
C ASP A 498 28.40 17.41 16.15
N ARG A 499 27.13 17.24 15.80
CA ARG A 499 25.97 17.66 16.60
C ARG A 499 25.11 16.44 16.93
N ARG A 500 24.72 16.28 18.18
CA ARG A 500 23.89 15.16 18.68
C ARG A 500 22.45 15.58 18.84
N THR A 501 22.17 16.69 19.51
CA THR A 501 20.83 17.20 19.80
C THR A 501 20.56 18.49 19.04
N ILE A 502 19.57 18.47 18.16
CA ILE A 502 19.26 19.57 17.24
C ILE A 502 17.77 19.86 17.32
N THR A 503 17.41 21.14 17.38
CA THR A 503 16.02 21.59 17.37
C THR A 503 15.70 22.43 16.15
N PHE A 504 14.45 22.35 15.71
CA PHE A 504 13.89 23.16 14.62
C PHE A 504 12.63 23.83 15.16
N SER A 505 12.60 25.16 15.20
CA SER A 505 11.53 25.88 15.90
C SER A 505 11.17 27.21 15.23
N HIS A 506 9.93 27.66 15.43
CA HIS A 506 9.50 28.99 14.99
C HIS A 506 10.19 30.15 15.72
N LYS A 507 10.58 29.94 16.97
CA LYS A 507 11.13 30.95 17.86
C LYS A 507 12.37 30.42 18.58
N PRO A 508 13.34 31.30 18.91
CA PRO A 508 14.48 30.93 19.72
C PRO A 508 14.08 30.69 21.18
N PHE A 509 14.92 29.94 21.89
CA PHE A 509 14.85 29.71 23.34
C PHE A 509 16.28 29.75 23.91
N THR A 510 16.40 29.83 25.24
CA THR A 510 17.67 30.12 25.91
C THR A 510 18.00 29.18 27.07
N LYS A 511 17.00 28.56 27.71
CA LYS A 511 17.21 27.77 28.93
C LYS A 511 17.55 26.31 28.66
N THR A 512 17.10 25.75 27.54
CA THR A 512 17.37 24.35 27.18
C THR A 512 18.67 24.24 26.40
N ALA A 513 19.61 23.41 26.87
CA ALA A 513 20.88 23.19 26.18
C ALA A 513 20.71 22.23 24.99
N VAL A 514 21.12 22.65 23.79
CA VAL A 514 21.13 21.85 22.56
C VAL A 514 22.37 22.18 21.74
N ASP A 515 22.86 21.25 20.92
CA ASP A 515 24.07 21.48 20.10
C ASP A 515 23.82 22.45 18.94
N LYS A 516 22.58 22.51 18.45
CA LYS A 516 22.17 23.45 17.40
C LYS A 516 20.69 23.76 17.50
N MET A 517 20.37 25.05 17.54
CA MET A 517 19.02 25.57 17.40
C MET A 517 18.83 26.13 15.99
N VAL A 518 17.89 25.57 15.23
CA VAL A 518 17.50 26.05 13.89
C VAL A 518 16.19 26.81 14.00
N VAL A 519 16.28 28.14 14.07
CA VAL A 519 15.10 29.00 14.08
C VAL A 519 14.65 29.26 12.64
N THR A 520 13.42 28.89 12.32
CA THR A 520 12.87 28.94 10.94
C THR A 520 11.35 29.07 10.98
N SER A 521 10.76 29.64 9.94
CA SER A 521 9.30 29.66 9.76
C SER A 521 8.71 28.32 9.28
N ASP A 522 9.55 27.37 8.88
CA ASP A 522 9.15 26.02 8.46
C ASP A 522 10.03 24.96 9.15
N PRO A 523 9.71 24.60 10.41
CA PRO A 523 10.47 23.63 11.19
C PRO A 523 10.48 22.25 10.54
N LEU A 524 9.34 21.80 10.00
CA LEU A 524 9.21 20.48 9.38
C LEU A 524 10.08 20.36 8.12
N GLY A 525 10.04 21.38 7.26
CA GLY A 525 10.89 21.42 6.09
C GLY A 525 12.38 21.47 6.43
N ALA A 526 12.77 22.21 7.47
CA ALA A 526 14.17 22.25 7.93
C ALA A 526 14.63 20.91 8.52
N PHE A 527 13.79 20.22 9.30
CA PHE A 527 14.07 18.89 9.82
C PHE A 527 14.25 17.87 8.67
N VAL A 528 13.36 17.89 7.67
CA VAL A 528 13.45 17.01 6.51
C VAL A 528 14.70 17.31 5.69
N GLU A 529 15.07 18.58 5.52
CA GLU A 529 16.31 18.95 4.83
C GLU A 529 17.53 18.41 5.58
N TRP A 530 17.58 18.60 6.89
CA TRP A 530 18.67 18.14 7.73
C TRP A 530 18.87 16.63 7.67
N ILE A 531 17.81 15.83 7.86
CA ILE A 531 17.92 14.37 7.87
C ILE A 531 18.29 13.82 6.49
N LEU A 532 17.88 14.50 5.42
CA LEU A 532 18.20 14.12 4.05
C LEU A 532 19.62 14.50 3.66
N ASN A 533 20.08 15.70 3.99
CA ASN A 533 21.23 16.29 3.31
C ASN A 533 22.38 16.70 4.23
N ASP A 534 22.11 17.08 5.48
CA ASP A 534 23.12 17.57 6.41
C ASP A 534 23.83 16.43 7.16
N LEU A 535 23.15 15.31 7.40
CA LEU A 535 23.77 14.12 7.97
C LEU A 535 24.69 13.43 6.94
N PRO A 536 25.87 12.89 7.34
CA PRO A 536 26.75 12.14 6.45
C PRO A 536 25.99 11.02 5.71
N GLN A 537 25.95 11.15 4.38
CA GLN A 537 24.98 10.46 3.54
C GLN A 537 25.39 9.01 3.21
N GLU A 538 26.59 8.58 3.58
CA GLU A 538 27.14 7.25 3.32
C GLU A 538 26.62 6.16 4.28
N TYR A 539 26.06 6.56 5.43
CA TYR A 539 25.58 5.65 6.47
C TYR A 539 24.06 5.47 6.43
N ASP A 540 23.59 4.27 6.84
CA ASP A 540 22.16 4.04 7.03
C ASP A 540 21.67 4.81 8.27
N THR A 541 20.48 5.41 8.17
CA THR A 541 19.84 6.17 9.25
C THR A 541 18.52 5.51 9.62
N PHE A 542 18.39 5.10 10.89
CA PHE A 542 17.16 4.61 11.48
C PHE A 542 16.54 5.70 12.35
N ALA A 543 15.50 6.35 11.84
CA ALA A 543 14.80 7.42 12.53
C ALA A 543 13.57 6.88 13.26
N PHE A 544 13.46 7.17 14.55
CA PHE A 544 12.40 6.70 15.43
C PHE A 544 11.63 7.88 16.01
N SER A 545 10.31 7.79 15.95
CA SER A 545 9.41 8.55 16.80
C SER A 545 8.51 7.57 17.54
N HIS A 546 7.98 7.98 18.70
CA HIS A 546 7.19 7.11 19.56
C HIS A 546 5.70 7.26 19.27
N PHE A 547 5.05 6.19 18.80
CA PHE A 547 3.67 6.20 18.29
C PHE A 547 3.49 7.08 17.03
N GLY A 548 4.57 7.57 16.44
CA GLY A 548 4.53 8.48 15.30
C GLY A 548 4.04 7.85 14.00
N GLY A 549 3.89 6.52 13.96
CA GLY A 549 3.26 5.80 12.85
C GLY A 549 1.81 6.22 12.57
N ARG A 550 1.16 6.90 13.52
CA ARG A 550 -0.16 7.52 13.37
C ARG A 550 -0.14 9.05 13.38
N PHE A 551 1.01 9.66 13.67
CA PHE A 551 1.14 11.09 13.88
C PHE A 551 2.43 11.64 13.23
N ASP A 552 3.57 11.62 13.90
CA ASP A 552 4.79 12.32 13.48
C ASP A 552 5.26 11.92 12.09
N MET A 553 5.33 10.61 11.86
CA MET A 553 5.78 10.05 10.58
C MET A 553 4.82 10.42 9.44
N VAL A 554 3.54 10.70 9.72
CA VAL A 554 2.57 11.12 8.71
C VAL A 554 2.88 12.53 8.23
N LEU A 555 3.25 13.44 9.15
CA LEU A 555 3.66 14.80 8.82
C LEU A 555 4.98 14.80 8.05
N VAL A 556 5.97 14.04 8.54
CA VAL A 556 7.26 13.88 7.87
C VAL A 556 7.10 13.25 6.48
N PHE A 557 6.23 12.24 6.34
CA PHE A 557 5.90 11.63 5.04
C PHE A 557 5.34 12.65 4.06
N LYS A 558 4.39 13.48 4.50
CA LYS A 558 3.78 14.52 3.66
C LYS A 558 4.86 15.45 3.10
N GLU A 559 5.77 15.94 3.95
CA GLU A 559 6.84 16.85 3.54
C GLU A 559 7.84 16.17 2.58
N ILE A 560 8.28 14.95 2.90
CA ILE A 560 9.14 14.14 2.02
C ILE A 560 8.48 13.92 0.65
N PHE A 561 7.17 13.65 0.64
CA PHE A 561 6.41 13.43 -0.59
C PHE A 561 6.28 14.68 -1.44
N LEU A 562 6.02 15.84 -0.83
CA LEU A 562 5.95 17.14 -1.51
C LEU A 562 7.30 17.51 -2.17
N ARG A 563 8.41 17.05 -1.59
CA ARG A 563 9.77 17.19 -2.17
C ARG A 563 10.09 16.19 -3.30
N GLY A 564 9.11 15.38 -3.71
CA GLY A 564 9.23 14.46 -4.85
C GLY A 564 9.84 13.08 -4.50
N PHE A 565 10.04 12.77 -3.23
CA PHE A 565 10.47 11.44 -2.81
C PHE A 565 9.27 10.50 -2.66
N THR A 566 9.44 9.24 -3.07
CA THR A 566 8.42 8.20 -2.95
C THR A 566 8.95 7.03 -2.12
N PRO A 567 8.86 7.11 -0.77
CA PRO A 567 9.37 6.05 0.10
C PRO A 567 8.59 4.74 -0.06
N GLU A 568 9.26 3.61 0.14
CA GLU A 568 8.60 2.33 0.37
C GLU A 568 7.96 2.36 1.77
N MET A 569 6.67 2.02 1.88
CA MET A 569 5.95 2.06 3.16
C MET A 569 5.41 0.69 3.55
N LEU A 570 5.63 0.30 4.81
CA LEU A 570 4.95 -0.80 5.47
C LEU A 570 3.84 -0.22 6.35
N LYS A 571 2.57 -0.50 6.03
CA LYS A 571 1.41 0.04 6.76
C LYS A 571 0.27 -0.97 6.87
N LYS A 572 -0.57 -0.82 7.90
CA LYS A 572 -1.86 -1.51 8.04
C LYS A 572 -2.94 -0.46 8.31
N GLY A 573 -3.86 -0.30 7.36
CA GLY A 573 -4.81 0.81 7.39
C GLY A 573 -4.08 2.16 7.40
N ASN A 574 -4.41 2.99 8.40
CA ASN A 574 -3.80 4.31 8.60
C ASN A 574 -2.56 4.30 9.49
N LYS A 575 -2.18 3.15 10.08
CA LYS A 575 -0.95 3.04 10.87
C LYS A 575 0.23 2.69 9.97
N MET A 576 1.24 3.54 9.97
CA MET A 576 2.54 3.34 9.33
C MET A 576 3.50 2.66 10.30
N TYR A 577 4.08 1.52 9.93
CA TYR A 577 5.09 0.82 10.73
C TYR A 577 6.50 1.21 10.33
N GLU A 578 6.73 1.36 9.02
CA GLU A 578 8.03 1.72 8.47
C GLU A 578 7.83 2.58 7.20
N MET A 579 8.68 3.59 7.05
CA MET A 579 8.80 4.39 5.83
C MET A 579 10.27 4.46 5.42
N LYS A 580 10.59 3.99 4.21
CA LYS A 580 11.95 3.74 3.78
C LYS A 580 12.30 4.43 2.47
N LEU A 581 13.29 5.30 2.53
CA LEU A 581 13.87 5.99 1.38
C LEU A 581 15.07 5.20 0.85
N ILE A 582 14.83 4.29 -0.11
CA ILE A 582 15.87 3.49 -0.79
C ILE A 582 16.31 4.19 -2.08
N SER A 583 17.58 4.00 -2.47
CA SER A 583 18.11 4.41 -3.78
C SER A 583 18.26 5.92 -3.97
N ARG A 584 18.81 6.63 -2.98
CA ARG A 584 19.15 8.06 -3.08
C ARG A 584 20.40 8.35 -3.96
N GLY A 585 21.04 7.31 -4.49
CA GLY A 585 22.22 7.39 -5.36
C GLY A 585 23.17 6.21 -5.16
N LYS A 586 24.18 6.07 -6.02
CA LYS A 586 25.30 5.16 -5.75
C LYS A 586 26.07 5.75 -4.55
N ASN A 587 26.31 4.96 -3.52
CA ASN A 587 27.03 5.31 -2.28
C ASN A 587 26.24 6.14 -1.23
N LYS A 588 24.92 6.29 -1.35
CA LYS A 588 24.10 6.86 -0.26
C LYS A 588 23.44 5.75 0.57
N GLY A 589 23.50 5.88 1.89
CA GLY A 589 22.80 5.05 2.86
C GLY A 589 21.28 5.21 2.77
N SER A 590 20.56 4.25 3.35
CA SER A 590 19.11 4.26 3.42
C SER A 590 18.66 5.13 4.60
N ILE A 591 17.55 5.87 4.44
CA ILE A 591 16.87 6.52 5.57
C ILE A 591 15.59 5.75 5.83
N ILE A 592 15.42 5.25 7.05
CA ILE A 592 14.35 4.34 7.45
C ILE A 592 13.69 4.94 8.68
N PHE A 593 12.46 5.43 8.53
CA PHE A 593 11.64 5.88 9.66
C PHE A 593 10.85 4.70 10.21
N ARG A 594 10.78 4.58 11.54
CA ARG A 594 10.08 3.51 12.27
C ARG A 594 9.35 4.08 13.47
N ASP A 595 8.24 3.43 13.80
CA ASP A 595 7.49 3.72 15.01
C ASP A 595 8.01 2.83 16.15
N SER A 596 8.63 3.46 17.17
CA SER A 596 9.25 2.74 18.31
C SER A 596 8.22 2.04 19.19
N PHE A 597 6.94 2.41 19.12
CA PHE A 597 5.86 1.72 19.84
C PHE A 597 5.71 0.26 19.41
N ASN A 598 6.17 -0.10 18.20
CA ASN A 598 6.17 -1.50 17.75
C ASN A 598 7.28 -2.34 18.41
N LEU A 599 8.30 -1.69 18.97
CA LEU A 599 9.35 -2.34 19.76
C LEU A 599 8.98 -2.35 21.24
N MET A 600 8.41 -1.23 21.71
CA MET A 600 8.11 -0.98 23.13
C MET A 600 6.67 -0.48 23.26
N PRO A 601 5.65 -1.37 23.32
CA PRO A 601 4.23 -1.03 23.19
C PRO A 601 3.62 -0.51 24.50
N MET A 602 4.18 0.57 25.03
CA MET A 602 3.69 1.30 26.20
C MET A 602 3.88 2.81 25.98
N SER A 603 3.36 3.66 26.87
CA SER A 603 3.55 5.11 26.74
C SER A 603 5.00 5.51 26.98
N LEU A 604 5.43 6.64 26.38
CA LEU A 604 6.78 7.17 26.56
C LEU A 604 7.15 7.36 28.04
N ALA A 605 6.22 7.86 28.85
CA ALA A 605 6.42 8.03 30.30
C ALA A 605 6.62 6.69 31.03
N ALA A 606 5.92 5.63 30.62
CA ALA A 606 6.07 4.30 31.23
C ALA A 606 7.42 3.63 30.89
N LEU A 607 8.13 4.09 29.84
CA LEU A 607 9.45 3.55 29.48
C LEU A 607 10.52 3.90 30.51
N VAL A 608 10.39 5.05 31.20
CA VAL A 608 11.35 5.49 32.23
C VAL A 608 11.46 4.46 33.35
N PRO A 609 10.38 4.09 34.07
CA PRO A 609 10.44 3.05 35.09
C PRO A 609 10.67 1.65 34.50
N ALA A 610 10.12 1.33 33.31
CA ALA A 610 10.24 -0.01 32.73
C ALA A 610 11.68 -0.40 32.38
N PHE A 611 12.51 0.56 31.96
CA PHE A 611 13.93 0.35 31.65
C PHE A 611 14.88 0.93 32.71
N ALA A 612 14.36 1.41 33.84
CA ALA A 612 15.14 2.09 34.88
C ALA A 612 16.05 3.20 34.32
N LEU A 613 15.51 4.01 33.40
CA LEU A 613 16.26 5.04 32.68
C LEU A 613 16.69 6.16 33.63
N GLN A 614 17.95 6.59 33.53
CA GLN A 614 18.50 7.71 34.29
C GLN A 614 18.25 9.03 33.54
N VAL A 615 16.96 9.37 33.39
CA VAL A 615 16.48 10.58 32.69
C VAL A 615 15.43 11.27 33.55
N GLU A 616 15.21 12.56 33.31
CA GLU A 616 14.15 13.30 34.01
C GLU A 616 12.76 12.72 33.68
N GLU A 617 11.87 12.75 34.67
CA GLU A 617 10.48 12.34 34.44
C GLU A 617 9.79 13.29 33.46
N LYS A 618 8.84 12.75 32.71
CA LYS A 618 8.11 13.53 31.70
C LYS A 618 7.27 14.62 32.37
N PRO A 619 7.53 15.92 32.12
CA PRO A 619 6.78 17.00 32.75
C PRO A 619 5.37 17.13 32.17
N PHE A 620 4.48 17.81 32.89
CA PHE A 620 3.16 18.17 32.36
C PHE A 620 3.27 19.35 31.40
N PHE A 621 2.61 19.27 30.24
CA PHE A 621 2.63 20.32 29.22
C PHE A 621 1.22 20.79 28.84
N PRO A 622 0.96 22.11 28.78
CA PRO A 622 -0.34 22.66 28.42
C PRO A 622 -0.53 22.64 26.89
N HIS A 623 -0.93 21.50 26.34
CA HIS A 623 -1.07 21.31 24.89
C HIS A 623 -1.96 22.35 24.18
N LEU A 624 -3.02 22.86 24.83
CA LEU A 624 -3.88 23.89 24.21
C LEU A 624 -3.26 25.29 24.26
N ALA A 625 -2.27 25.52 25.13
CA ALA A 625 -1.50 26.75 25.14
C ALA A 625 -0.47 26.82 24.00
N ASN A 626 -0.25 25.72 23.25
CA ASN A 626 0.57 25.70 22.05
C ASN A 626 -0.11 26.43 20.88
N HIS A 627 -0.08 27.77 20.95
CA HIS A 627 -0.78 28.66 20.05
C HIS A 627 0.11 29.86 19.67
N PRO A 628 0.09 30.34 18.40
CA PRO A 628 0.94 31.44 17.96
C PRO A 628 0.84 32.72 18.80
N ASN A 629 -0.37 33.02 19.32
CA ASN A 629 -0.62 34.21 20.13
C ASN A 629 0.09 34.22 21.50
N ASN A 630 0.64 33.08 21.93
CA ASN A 630 1.31 32.93 23.22
C ASN A 630 2.83 33.07 23.13
N TYR A 631 3.39 33.14 21.91
CA TYR A 631 4.81 33.44 21.72
C TYR A 631 5.18 34.83 22.26
N GLY A 632 6.34 34.93 22.91
CA GLY A 632 6.87 36.15 23.50
C GLY A 632 6.11 36.65 24.72
N LYS A 633 5.28 35.80 25.34
CA LYS A 633 4.46 36.14 26.50
C LYS A 633 4.68 35.14 27.63
N GLU A 634 4.51 35.63 28.85
CA GLU A 634 4.27 34.78 30.02
C GLU A 634 2.76 34.65 30.21
N ILE A 635 2.29 33.41 30.36
CA ILE A 635 0.88 33.09 30.60
C ILE A 635 0.77 32.16 31.81
N PHE A 636 -0.45 31.99 32.31
CA PHE A 636 -0.77 31.06 33.40
C PHE A 636 -1.81 30.07 32.88
N PRO A 637 -1.38 28.91 32.32
CA PRO A 637 -2.28 27.95 31.70
C PRO A 637 -3.25 27.36 32.73
N SER A 638 -4.51 27.23 32.34
CA SER A 638 -5.56 26.61 33.16
C SER A 638 -5.48 25.08 33.09
N PRO A 639 -6.15 24.32 33.98
CA PRO A 639 -6.18 22.86 33.90
C PRO A 639 -6.72 22.33 32.56
N SER A 640 -7.65 23.06 31.94
CA SER A 640 -8.19 22.73 30.62
C SER A 640 -7.11 22.77 29.54
N ASP A 641 -6.11 23.65 29.67
CA ASP A 641 -5.02 23.75 28.70
C ASP A 641 -4.10 22.51 28.70
N TYR A 642 -4.05 21.78 29.83
CA TYR A 642 -3.37 20.49 29.99
C TYR A 642 -4.24 19.30 29.61
N ILE A 643 -5.49 19.52 29.21
CA ILE A 643 -6.46 18.46 28.90
C ILE A 643 -6.69 17.57 30.15
N ALA A 644 -6.77 18.20 31.33
CA ALA A 644 -6.89 17.50 32.61
C ALA A 644 -8.10 16.54 32.68
N ASP A 645 -9.21 16.90 32.04
CA ASP A 645 -10.44 16.09 32.04
C ASP A 645 -10.33 14.80 31.21
N GLY A 646 -9.35 14.72 30.31
CA GLY A 646 -9.04 13.51 29.55
C GLY A 646 -8.03 12.57 30.23
N MET A 647 -7.48 12.95 31.40
CA MET A 647 -6.48 12.13 32.10
C MET A 647 -7.14 10.97 32.85
N MET A 648 -6.46 9.81 32.87
CA MET A 648 -6.86 8.68 33.72
C MET A 648 -6.76 9.05 35.20
N PRO A 649 -7.57 8.44 36.09
CA PRO A 649 -7.68 8.84 37.50
C PRO A 649 -6.33 8.99 38.23
N ASP A 650 -5.42 8.02 38.09
CA ASP A 650 -4.11 8.06 38.75
C ASP A 650 -3.24 9.23 38.26
N LYS A 651 -3.22 9.45 36.94
CA LYS A 651 -2.49 10.57 36.34
C LYS A 651 -3.13 11.91 36.70
N ARG A 652 -4.46 11.96 36.78
CA ARG A 652 -5.21 13.16 37.17
C ARG A 652 -4.86 13.58 38.59
N LYS A 653 -4.78 12.63 39.53
CA LYS A 653 -4.37 12.91 40.91
C LYS A 653 -2.97 13.53 40.99
N LEU A 654 -1.99 12.93 40.30
CA LEU A 654 -0.63 13.46 40.22
C LEU A 654 -0.59 14.86 39.58
N PHE A 655 -1.39 15.06 38.53
CA PHE A 655 -1.54 16.36 37.88
C PHE A 655 -2.12 17.42 38.81
N ASP A 656 -3.19 17.11 39.55
CA ASP A 656 -3.85 18.08 40.43
C ASP A 656 -2.91 18.51 41.58
N GLU A 657 -2.17 17.57 42.17
CA GLU A 657 -1.15 17.85 43.18
C GLU A 657 -0.02 18.74 42.62
N TRP A 658 0.50 18.39 41.44
CA TRP A 658 1.52 19.20 40.74
C TRP A 658 0.99 20.59 40.38
N TYR A 659 -0.22 20.69 39.82
CA TYR A 659 -0.81 21.95 39.37
C TYR A 659 -1.04 22.92 40.53
N GLN A 660 -1.45 22.44 41.71
CA GLN A 660 -1.61 23.32 42.87
C GLN A 660 -0.30 23.99 43.29
N GLN A 661 0.83 23.31 43.12
CA GLN A 661 2.16 23.83 43.44
C GLN A 661 2.66 24.80 42.36
N HIS A 662 2.34 24.56 41.07
CA HIS A 662 2.93 25.28 39.93
C HIS A 662 1.99 26.29 39.25
N ARG A 663 0.72 26.40 39.64
CA ARG A 663 -0.29 27.28 38.98
C ARG A 663 0.04 28.78 38.97
N HIS A 664 0.94 29.22 39.85
CA HIS A 664 1.38 30.62 39.96
C HIS A 664 2.74 30.86 39.30
N GLU A 665 3.31 29.85 38.65
CA GLU A 665 4.55 29.99 37.91
C GLU A 665 4.27 30.48 36.49
N PRO A 666 5.02 31.48 35.99
CA PRO A 666 4.84 31.97 34.63
C PRO A 666 5.26 30.92 33.61
N PHE A 667 4.36 30.58 32.69
CA PHE A 667 4.64 29.70 31.56
C PHE A 667 5.11 30.52 30.36
N ASN A 668 6.31 30.23 29.87
CA ASN A 668 6.81 30.72 28.59
C ASN A 668 6.76 29.59 27.55
N LEU A 669 6.06 29.81 26.43
CA LEU A 669 5.81 28.76 25.45
C LEU A 669 7.10 28.27 24.77
N GLU A 670 8.00 29.18 24.39
CA GLU A 670 9.26 28.82 23.71
C GLU A 670 10.16 27.95 24.58
N GLU A 671 10.39 28.37 25.83
CA GLU A 671 11.23 27.63 26.77
C GLU A 671 10.60 26.29 27.15
N SER A 672 9.27 26.25 27.30
CA SER A 672 8.56 25.03 27.67
C SER A 672 8.50 24.01 26.52
N LEU A 673 8.30 24.45 25.28
CA LEU A 673 8.38 23.58 24.10
C LEU A 673 9.78 22.95 24.00
N ALA A 674 10.83 23.75 24.23
CA ALA A 674 12.20 23.28 24.19
C ALA A 674 12.50 22.24 25.27
N ALA A 675 12.12 22.52 26.52
CA ALA A 675 12.32 21.60 27.63
C ALA A 675 11.52 20.30 27.43
N TYR A 676 10.24 20.41 27.10
CA TYR A 676 9.34 19.26 26.98
C TYR A 676 9.71 18.33 25.81
N CYS A 677 9.84 18.88 24.60
CA CYS A 677 10.12 18.07 23.41
C CYS A 677 11.53 17.47 23.45
N THR A 678 12.52 18.18 24.00
CA THR A 678 13.87 17.64 24.17
C THR A 678 13.91 16.51 25.21
N ASN A 679 13.16 16.63 26.30
CA ASN A 679 13.03 15.57 27.29
C ASN A 679 12.36 14.31 26.69
N ASP A 680 11.29 14.48 25.91
CA ASP A 680 10.63 13.35 25.22
C ASP A 680 11.60 12.60 24.29
N VAL A 681 12.42 13.34 23.53
CA VAL A 681 13.45 12.75 22.66
C VAL A 681 14.57 12.08 23.47
N GLU A 682 14.94 12.64 24.64
CA GLU A 682 15.94 12.05 25.54
C GLU A 682 15.45 10.71 26.10
N ILE A 683 14.22 10.66 26.62
CA ILE A 683 13.57 9.44 27.11
C ILE A 683 13.53 8.40 25.98
N LEU A 684 13.09 8.80 24.78
CA LEU A 684 13.00 7.91 23.63
C LEU A 684 14.37 7.35 23.24
N MET A 685 15.40 8.19 23.18
CA MET A 685 16.76 7.76 22.83
C MET A 685 17.31 6.78 23.89
N ALA A 686 17.16 7.11 25.17
CA ALA A 686 17.60 6.26 26.28
C ALA A 686 16.88 4.90 26.24
N ALA A 687 15.56 4.88 26.01
CA ALA A 687 14.78 3.65 25.87
C ALA A 687 15.24 2.79 24.67
N LEU A 688 15.49 3.41 23.52
CA LEU A 688 16.01 2.70 22.33
C LEU A 688 17.38 2.07 22.59
N ILE A 689 18.26 2.77 23.31
CA ILE A 689 19.59 2.26 23.70
C ILE A 689 19.44 1.09 24.69
N ALA A 690 18.58 1.23 25.71
CA ALA A 690 18.32 0.19 26.70
C ALA A 690 17.76 -1.08 26.03
N PHE A 691 16.70 -0.93 25.22
CA PHE A 691 16.12 -2.02 24.45
C PHE A 691 17.15 -2.70 23.54
N ARG A 692 18.02 -1.92 22.89
CA ARG A 692 19.13 -2.45 22.08
C ARG A 692 20.05 -3.36 22.87
N ASN A 693 20.48 -2.89 24.04
CA ASN A 693 21.43 -3.62 24.88
C ASN A 693 20.81 -4.92 25.39
N GLU A 694 19.57 -4.87 25.87
CA GLU A 694 18.82 -6.05 26.30
C GLU A 694 18.65 -7.06 25.15
N PHE A 695 18.21 -6.61 23.97
CA PHE A 695 18.02 -7.49 22.82
C PHE A 695 19.32 -8.18 22.39
N ILE A 696 20.44 -7.46 22.43
CA ILE A 696 21.78 -7.99 22.16
C ILE A 696 22.17 -9.05 23.20
N GLU A 697 21.93 -8.80 24.49
CA GLU A 697 22.25 -9.75 25.55
C GLU A 697 21.41 -11.02 25.45
N VAL A 698 20.10 -10.92 25.23
CA VAL A 698 19.22 -12.07 24.99
C VAL A 698 19.71 -12.89 23.80
N SER A 699 20.10 -12.23 22.71
CA SER A 699 20.61 -12.90 21.50
C SER A 699 21.92 -13.66 21.73
N LYS A 700 22.70 -13.33 22.77
CA LYS A 700 23.93 -14.06 23.15
C LYS A 700 23.64 -15.31 23.99
N ARG A 701 22.54 -15.32 24.75
CA ARG A 701 22.21 -16.39 25.72
C ARG A 701 21.85 -17.73 25.07
N GLU A 702 21.38 -17.74 23.81
CA GLU A 702 20.92 -18.97 23.13
C GLU A 702 21.99 -19.82 22.43
N ALA A 703 23.25 -19.35 22.34
CA ALA A 703 24.31 -20.10 21.65
C ALA A 703 24.98 -21.18 22.52
N GLY A 704 24.76 -21.18 23.84
CA GLY A 704 25.51 -22.01 24.81
C GLY A 704 24.71 -22.96 25.69
N GLN A 705 23.37 -22.94 25.62
CA GLN A 705 22.52 -23.78 26.49
C GLN A 705 21.39 -24.42 25.67
N ARG A 706 21.72 -25.49 24.94
CA ARG A 706 20.75 -26.53 24.59
C ARG A 706 21.16 -27.80 25.32
N PRO A 707 20.24 -28.49 26.02
CA PRO A 707 20.56 -29.78 26.63
C PRO A 707 20.99 -30.75 25.53
N ALA A 708 22.04 -31.51 25.82
CA ALA A 708 22.67 -32.46 24.94
C ALA A 708 21.63 -33.41 24.30
N SER A 709 21.55 -33.38 22.97
CA SER A 709 21.27 -34.61 22.21
C SER A 709 22.51 -34.86 21.35
N ASP A 710 23.16 -35.97 21.64
CA ASP A 710 24.34 -36.44 20.95
C ASP A 710 24.09 -36.58 19.46
N LYS A 711 24.88 -35.84 18.67
CA LYS A 711 25.68 -36.31 17.50
C LYS A 711 25.87 -35.17 16.49
N GLY A 712 27.13 -34.79 16.26
CA GLY A 712 27.54 -34.12 15.03
C GLY A 712 28.41 -32.87 15.21
N HIS A 713 29.66 -33.09 15.65
CA HIS A 713 30.88 -32.31 15.42
C HIS A 713 30.81 -30.84 14.96
N ASP A 714 31.38 -30.00 15.83
CA ASP A 714 32.43 -29.01 15.56
C ASP A 714 32.57 -28.50 14.13
N PHE A 715 32.29 -27.21 13.91
CA PHE A 715 33.24 -26.28 13.28
C PHE A 715 32.78 -24.82 13.50
N ILE A 716 33.75 -23.98 13.90
CA ILE A 716 33.77 -22.50 13.91
C ILE A 716 33.37 -21.83 15.26
N LYS A 717 34.37 -21.76 16.14
CA LYS A 717 34.56 -20.67 17.10
C LYS A 717 34.95 -19.37 16.36
N LYS A 718 34.53 -18.24 16.96
CA LYS A 718 34.91 -16.84 16.72
C LYS A 718 34.23 -16.13 15.54
N LYS A 719 33.16 -15.39 15.86
CA LYS A 719 33.02 -13.96 15.55
C LYS A 719 31.82 -13.38 16.32
N LYS A 720 32.08 -12.42 17.20
CA LYS A 720 31.06 -11.59 17.84
C LYS A 720 30.33 -10.82 16.72
N PHE A 721 29.02 -11.00 16.56
CA PHE A 721 28.21 -10.26 15.60
C PHE A 721 26.92 -9.78 16.25
N PHE A 722 26.57 -8.52 15.97
CA PHE A 722 25.41 -7.80 16.47
C PHE A 722 24.34 -7.70 15.37
N PRO A 723 23.07 -8.07 15.63
CA PRO A 723 22.00 -7.92 14.66
C PRO A 723 21.59 -6.45 14.42
N LYS A 724 21.36 -6.05 13.16
CA LYS A 724 20.65 -4.82 12.78
C LYS A 724 19.13 -5.02 12.95
N PHE A 725 18.62 -4.92 14.17
CA PHE A 725 17.17 -4.98 14.45
C PHE A 725 16.59 -3.68 15.02
N ILE A 726 17.39 -2.62 15.11
CA ILE A 726 16.96 -1.29 15.53
C ILE A 726 17.24 -0.31 14.39
#